data_AF-A0A6G7Y454-F1
#
_entry.id   AF-A0A6G7Y454-F1
#
_cell.length_a   1.000
_cell.length_b   1.000
_cell.length_c   1.000
_cell.angle_alpha   90.00
_cell.angle_beta   90.00
_cell.angle_gamma   90.00
#
_symmetry.space_group_name_H-M   'P 1'
#
loop_
_entity.id
_entity.type
_entity.pdbx_description
1 polymer ?
#
loop_
_entity_poly.entity_id
_entity_poly.type
_entity_poly.pdbx_seq_one_letter_code
_entity_poly.pdbx_strand_id
1 'polypeptide(L)'
;MTALADAVAVFRELGWADADLSRALELPLGTPEQRAVARKGVAKGVWGAFGEVGPNRYAWVSAIGVDGKLFLVFALRQGVSARRAAQLLRDVRTTGLDQALAAVFEAGNPGAVARALFPGDGGQPWTVQAALRLLVPGDEEPPTGRAYLRAWTRLAERALIHNAGGKDLARWRFADHVRAAIAAGVPAAGSPEAGPIALVLGRGVELGLLERDEAVELSFGGLDASARPSDRITWLDTLAGLGVTDADLLERADALVPLLGFGDAALIERLTPILLAGDDATAVDVVLVALAAKTKKTRRAVLEAAASRPRPAGAELVADVVAGQAADTDRGVARAAAALAASWGLDAAPVAPGPAPVTGAWRPTPPLWTVPAFRVPEATPGALTDAAATLTGRASTAVPDVEVERFWALAVAVAHADAEAARAALRGVKQEWRIALGAAASWVRGEPCAFADRLAGESEWQTTDVHLGLIRARDAQLAERLGELPVLLSTPSRDDLSVLPDALTERLARYAVAGVAVAEADLVLAATRLDLPAVTDAHRAAWRDLDVPVLGSRGPIAASAGPTLAAYTLDPVLEPAPSPTGSADGHGQVVKPASLAAFPPRLGGGWSGVEQGVHPAWARAFSSGDDGIPTGTALRQLARRAAPLSDMHAADLLTAQRDLLDADPDGAAQAALEAFERGLLLPGAADAALLAEPPTALASLALAWQDTAQLGLASVVWGALDALALGSVLAQRLQPGTAEVVDALAALAPEVRAAVSAGHADAAVWDLPGLRRLAERSGSSRAVTAARAMVADLPAAVSPPPEPEPEPAIPFEQAWPEGVGSAPTVPDGARVSARWGPGPRRMLVVQIAAPVGSFRVAKRWFYDLEVEGQCQADDAATGATRWLWWDADAAVLAASPHRNRTEGNDNPLRLAGPVPPLTVAMAAVTLVGLCQEQDVYTAREVATGLGTGSVRLAMAALLADSPDVSPAKIVAALDADPALLPAFWPVLTQSVRHAATHDKPPHWLNRILDAALRHADTLAEASRRGLIPAEDAAWPGLGTLADRPGQTAALRKARELRQALGL
;
A
#
# COMPACT_ATOMS: atom_id res chain seq x y z
N MET A 1 -13.21 35.94 7.60
CA MET A 1 -14.32 35.81 6.63
C MET A 1 -14.69 37.12 5.94
N THR A 2 -14.76 38.27 6.64
CA THR A 2 -15.12 39.58 6.05
C THR A 2 -14.24 40.02 4.87
N ALA A 3 -12.91 39.89 4.97
CA ALA A 3 -12.01 40.36 3.92
C ALA A 3 -12.16 39.64 2.55
N LEU A 4 -12.52 38.36 2.52
CA LEU A 4 -12.76 37.62 1.27
C LEU A 4 -14.10 38.06 0.64
N ALA A 5 -15.13 38.24 1.47
CA ALA A 5 -16.42 38.77 1.01
C ALA A 5 -16.28 40.19 0.46
N ASP A 6 -15.45 41.04 1.07
CA ASP A 6 -15.12 42.37 0.57
C ASP A 6 -14.41 42.31 -0.79
N ALA A 7 -13.50 41.36 -0.99
CA ALA A 7 -12.85 41.14 -2.28
C ALA A 7 -13.83 40.64 -3.36
N VAL A 8 -14.78 39.78 -3.00
CA VAL A 8 -15.86 39.34 -3.89
C VAL A 8 -16.81 40.50 -4.23
N ALA A 9 -17.08 41.40 -3.29
CA ALA A 9 -17.87 42.60 -3.53
C ALA A 9 -17.17 43.54 -4.53
N VAL A 10 -15.86 43.80 -4.36
CA VAL A 10 -15.06 44.57 -5.32
C VAL A 10 -15.03 43.88 -6.69
N PHE A 11 -14.88 42.56 -6.74
CA PHE A 11 -14.93 41.78 -7.98
C PHE A 11 -16.27 41.97 -8.73
N ARG A 12 -17.41 41.91 -8.01
CA ARG A 12 -18.73 42.17 -8.58
C ARG A 12 -18.91 43.62 -9.04
N GLU A 13 -18.48 44.59 -8.23
CA GLU A 13 -18.56 46.02 -8.54
C GLU A 13 -17.79 46.38 -9.82
N LEU A 14 -16.64 45.75 -10.04
CA LEU A 14 -15.81 45.93 -11.23
C LEU A 14 -16.32 45.18 -12.47
N GLY A 15 -17.49 44.53 -12.38
CA GLY A 15 -18.14 43.85 -13.50
C GLY A 15 -17.52 42.52 -13.88
N TRP A 16 -16.72 41.90 -13.01
CA TRP A 16 -16.09 40.61 -13.31
C TRP A 16 -17.05 39.42 -13.23
N ALA A 17 -18.11 39.51 -12.43
CA ALA A 17 -18.99 38.38 -12.15
C ALA A 17 -19.79 37.89 -13.36
N ASP A 18 -20.10 38.79 -14.29
CA ASP A 18 -20.87 38.51 -15.51
C ASP A 18 -19.99 38.50 -16.77
N ALA A 19 -18.66 38.60 -16.60
CA ALA A 19 -17.72 38.68 -17.71
C ALA A 19 -17.38 37.30 -18.29
N ASP A 20 -16.97 37.26 -19.57
CA ASP A 20 -16.42 36.05 -20.17
C ASP A 20 -14.94 35.88 -19.78
N LEU A 21 -14.55 34.64 -19.45
CA LEU A 21 -13.17 34.31 -19.05
C LEU A 21 -12.13 34.71 -20.10
N SER A 22 -12.46 34.68 -21.39
CA SER A 22 -11.57 35.12 -22.46
C SER A 22 -11.18 36.60 -22.36
N ARG A 23 -12.02 37.44 -21.73
CA ARG A 23 -11.81 38.87 -21.55
C ARG A 23 -11.19 39.24 -20.20
N ALA A 24 -10.88 38.26 -19.36
CA ALA A 24 -10.46 38.49 -17.97
C ALA A 24 -9.21 39.39 -17.83
N LEU A 25 -8.30 39.37 -18.81
CA LEU A 25 -7.09 40.22 -18.80
C LEU A 25 -7.38 41.68 -19.17
N GLU A 26 -8.53 41.98 -19.79
CA GLU A 26 -8.93 43.33 -20.20
C GLU A 26 -9.74 44.06 -19.10
N LEU A 27 -10.23 43.32 -18.11
CA LEU A 27 -11.12 43.85 -17.08
C LEU A 27 -10.39 44.78 -16.09
N PRO A 28 -11.07 45.79 -15.54
CA PRO A 28 -10.47 46.75 -14.62
C PRO A 28 -10.14 46.10 -13.26
N LEU A 29 -9.03 46.49 -12.64
CA LEU A 29 -8.65 46.06 -11.28
C LEU A 29 -9.16 46.99 -10.18
N GLY A 30 -9.78 48.10 -10.57
CA GLY A 30 -10.31 49.12 -9.66
C GLY A 30 -9.30 50.19 -9.24
N THR A 31 -9.79 51.13 -8.43
CA THR A 31 -9.01 52.21 -7.81
C THR A 31 -7.94 51.68 -6.84
N PRO A 32 -6.93 52.46 -6.44
CA PRO A 32 -5.95 52.05 -5.43
C PRO A 32 -6.58 51.50 -4.14
N GLU A 33 -7.68 52.10 -3.68
CA GLU A 33 -8.42 51.72 -2.49
C GLU A 33 -9.12 50.36 -2.70
N GLN A 34 -9.82 50.18 -3.82
CA GLN A 34 -10.46 48.91 -4.19
C GLN A 34 -9.43 47.78 -4.33
N ARG A 35 -8.27 48.05 -4.92
CA ARG A 35 -7.18 47.07 -5.04
C ARG A 35 -6.60 46.69 -3.69
N ALA A 36 -6.46 47.63 -2.75
CA ALA A 36 -5.99 47.33 -1.41
C ALA A 36 -6.97 46.40 -0.66
N VAL A 37 -8.28 46.65 -0.80
CA VAL A 37 -9.34 45.82 -0.24
C VAL A 37 -9.34 44.42 -0.89
N ALA A 38 -9.34 44.37 -2.22
CA ALA A 38 -9.32 43.11 -2.97
C ALA A 38 -8.08 42.27 -2.62
N ARG A 39 -6.88 42.86 -2.66
CA ARG A 39 -5.61 42.19 -2.31
C ARG A 39 -5.64 41.64 -0.89
N LYS A 40 -6.15 42.39 0.08
CA LYS A 40 -6.28 41.92 1.48
C LYS A 40 -7.13 40.66 1.58
N GLY A 41 -8.20 40.57 0.78
CA GLY A 41 -9.08 39.40 0.74
C GLY A 41 -8.53 38.20 -0.02
N VAL A 42 -7.83 38.42 -1.14
CA VAL A 42 -7.31 37.31 -1.98
C VAL A 42 -5.95 36.78 -1.53
N ALA A 43 -5.17 37.59 -0.80
CA ALA A 43 -3.82 37.23 -0.38
C ALA A 43 -3.77 36.13 0.69
N LYS A 44 -4.86 35.90 1.42
CA LYS A 44 -4.97 34.92 2.51
C LYS A 44 -6.37 34.29 2.50
N GLY A 45 -6.52 33.11 3.11
CA GLY A 45 -7.83 32.45 3.31
C GLY A 45 -8.06 31.21 2.45
N VAL A 46 -9.02 30.38 2.87
CA VAL A 46 -9.41 29.14 2.19
C VAL A 46 -10.55 29.46 1.21
N TRP A 47 -10.39 29.09 -0.06
CA TRP A 47 -11.37 29.40 -1.13
C TRP A 47 -12.46 28.35 -1.31
N GLY A 48 -12.46 27.31 -0.48
CA GLY A 48 -13.40 26.20 -0.47
C GLY A 48 -12.87 25.02 0.34
N ALA A 49 -13.69 24.01 0.57
CA ALA A 49 -13.31 22.79 1.29
C ALA A 49 -14.04 21.57 0.71
N PHE A 50 -13.48 20.37 0.86
CA PHE A 50 -14.23 19.13 0.63
C PHE A 50 -15.29 18.95 1.71
N GLY A 51 -16.55 18.85 1.28
CA GLY A 51 -17.73 18.71 2.13
C GLY A 51 -18.79 17.84 1.47
N GLU A 52 -19.77 17.43 2.25
CA GLU A 52 -20.87 16.59 1.77
C GLU A 52 -21.88 17.43 0.96
N VAL A 53 -22.03 17.12 -0.32
CA VAL A 53 -22.98 17.78 -1.24
C VAL A 53 -24.27 16.98 -1.43
N GLY A 54 -24.41 15.86 -0.71
CA GLY A 54 -25.60 15.01 -0.65
C GLY A 54 -25.29 13.71 0.12
N PRO A 55 -26.28 12.85 0.42
CA PRO A 55 -26.07 11.67 1.27
C PRO A 55 -24.93 10.80 0.73
N ASN A 56 -23.87 10.62 1.52
CA ASN A 56 -22.64 9.88 1.16
C ASN A 56 -21.95 10.39 -0.12
N ARG A 57 -22.14 11.66 -0.50
CA ARG A 57 -21.50 12.29 -1.66
C ARG A 57 -20.69 13.49 -1.22
N TYR A 58 -19.36 13.35 -1.25
CA TYR A 58 -18.43 14.42 -0.94
C TYR A 58 -17.92 15.09 -2.22
N ALA A 59 -17.95 16.41 -2.26
CA ALA A 59 -17.35 17.20 -3.33
C ALA A 59 -16.65 18.43 -2.78
N TRP A 60 -15.82 19.06 -3.62
CA TRP A 60 -15.26 20.36 -3.32
C TRP A 60 -16.37 21.41 -3.34
N VAL A 61 -16.50 22.14 -2.24
CA VAL A 61 -17.51 23.16 -2.08
C VAL A 61 -16.80 24.51 -1.91
N SER A 62 -17.16 25.50 -2.73
CA SER A 62 -16.40 26.76 -2.92
C SER A 62 -16.45 27.65 -1.65
N ALA A 63 -15.96 28.88 -1.64
CA ALA A 63 -16.19 29.86 -0.56
C ALA A 63 -16.38 31.29 -1.10
N ILE A 64 -16.36 31.42 -2.42
CA ILE A 64 -16.27 32.69 -3.13
C ILE A 64 -17.58 33.07 -3.86
N GLY A 65 -18.54 32.15 -3.97
CA GLY A 65 -19.90 32.43 -4.49
C GLY A 65 -19.95 33.07 -5.89
N VAL A 66 -18.88 32.92 -6.68
CA VAL A 66 -18.69 33.45 -8.04
C VAL A 66 -17.90 32.44 -8.87
N ASP A 67 -17.76 32.67 -10.18
CA ASP A 67 -16.93 31.83 -11.05
C ASP A 67 -15.48 31.81 -10.52
N GLY A 68 -15.03 30.65 -10.05
CA GLY A 68 -13.72 30.49 -9.43
C GLY A 68 -12.54 30.66 -10.40
N LYS A 69 -12.75 30.48 -11.71
CA LYS A 69 -11.72 30.68 -12.74
C LYS A 69 -11.52 32.18 -12.98
N LEU A 70 -12.59 32.94 -13.12
CA LEU A 70 -12.53 34.40 -13.24
C LEU A 70 -11.97 35.05 -11.97
N PHE A 71 -12.41 34.56 -10.80
CA PHE A 71 -11.92 35.06 -9.51
C PHE A 71 -10.44 34.72 -9.27
N LEU A 72 -9.96 33.57 -9.75
CA LEU A 72 -8.54 33.25 -9.78
C LEU A 72 -7.75 34.30 -10.58
N VAL A 73 -8.15 34.56 -11.83
CA VAL A 73 -7.45 35.52 -12.71
C VAL A 73 -7.44 36.90 -12.08
N PHE A 74 -8.59 37.34 -11.52
CA PHE A 74 -8.67 38.58 -10.74
C PHE A 74 -7.66 38.60 -9.59
N ALA A 75 -7.63 37.56 -8.75
CA ALA A 75 -6.73 37.49 -7.61
C ALA A 75 -5.25 37.52 -8.01
N LEU A 76 -4.88 36.83 -9.09
CA LEU A 76 -3.51 36.84 -9.61
C LEU A 76 -3.12 38.25 -10.08
N ARG A 77 -3.99 38.94 -10.83
CA ARG A 77 -3.76 40.32 -11.30
C ARG A 77 -3.77 41.35 -10.17
N GLN A 78 -4.44 41.07 -9.04
CA GLN A 78 -4.33 41.91 -7.84
C GLN A 78 -2.96 41.81 -7.16
N GLY A 79 -2.07 40.89 -7.57
CA GLY A 79 -0.68 40.80 -7.09
C GLY A 79 -0.55 40.11 -5.74
N VAL A 80 -0.93 38.83 -5.67
CA VAL A 80 -0.70 37.96 -4.51
C VAL A 80 0.74 37.44 -4.46
N SER A 81 1.19 36.91 -3.32
CA SER A 81 2.54 36.33 -3.20
C SER A 81 2.70 35.10 -4.09
N ALA A 82 3.94 34.77 -4.47
CA ALA A 82 4.22 33.62 -5.33
C ALA A 82 3.70 32.28 -4.76
N ARG A 83 3.85 32.09 -3.44
CA ARG A 83 3.32 30.93 -2.71
C ARG A 83 1.80 30.86 -2.80
N ARG A 84 1.13 32.01 -2.68
CA ARG A 84 -0.32 32.09 -2.78
C ARG A 84 -0.80 31.85 -4.21
N ALA A 85 -0.18 32.48 -5.21
CA ALA A 85 -0.48 32.22 -6.62
C ALA A 85 -0.34 30.73 -6.97
N ALA A 86 0.73 30.07 -6.52
CA ALA A 86 0.92 28.65 -6.71
C ALA A 86 -0.11 27.77 -5.98
N GLN A 87 -0.55 28.16 -4.78
CA GLN A 87 -1.67 27.50 -4.11
C GLN A 87 -2.96 27.62 -4.94
N LEU A 88 -3.30 28.83 -5.38
CA LEU A 88 -4.51 29.11 -6.13
C LEU A 88 -4.53 28.41 -7.49
N LEU A 89 -3.38 28.31 -8.16
CA LEU A 89 -3.24 27.53 -9.40
C LEU A 89 -3.51 26.05 -9.15
N ARG A 90 -3.04 25.47 -8.03
CA ARG A 90 -3.21 24.05 -7.67
C ARG A 90 -4.67 23.61 -7.53
N ASP A 91 -5.55 24.54 -7.18
CA ASP A 91 -6.97 24.27 -6.95
C ASP A 91 -7.80 24.32 -8.26
N VAL A 92 -7.21 24.65 -9.41
CA VAL A 92 -7.93 24.80 -10.69
C VAL A 92 -7.75 23.60 -11.63
N ARG A 93 -8.89 23.05 -12.10
CA ARG A 93 -8.94 22.06 -13.18
C ARG A 93 -8.82 22.77 -14.54
N THR A 94 -7.83 22.36 -15.34
CA THR A 94 -7.43 22.64 -16.76
C THR A 94 -8.08 23.77 -17.59
N THR A 95 -9.34 24.17 -17.40
CA THR A 95 -9.97 25.29 -18.13
C THR A 95 -9.63 26.64 -17.48
N GLY A 96 -9.12 27.60 -18.26
CA GLY A 96 -8.72 28.94 -17.78
C GLY A 96 -7.25 29.09 -17.41
N LEU A 97 -6.45 28.04 -17.63
CA LEU A 97 -5.02 28.04 -17.30
C LEU A 97 -4.26 29.14 -18.05
N ASP A 98 -4.52 29.34 -19.34
CA ASP A 98 -3.78 30.32 -20.13
C ASP A 98 -3.98 31.75 -19.63
N GLN A 99 -5.21 32.12 -19.25
CA GLN A 99 -5.51 33.42 -18.63
C GLN A 99 -4.87 33.57 -17.25
N ALA A 100 -4.85 32.49 -16.46
CA ALA A 100 -4.19 32.50 -15.15
C ALA A 100 -2.67 32.66 -15.27
N LEU A 101 -2.04 31.96 -16.22
CA LEU A 101 -0.60 32.10 -16.47
C LEU A 101 -0.26 33.50 -17.00
N ALA A 102 -1.07 34.07 -17.89
CA ALA A 102 -0.90 35.44 -18.35
C ALA A 102 -1.01 36.47 -17.21
N ALA A 103 -1.94 36.26 -16.27
CA ALA A 103 -2.05 37.09 -15.07
C ALA A 103 -0.83 36.98 -14.15
N VAL A 104 -0.20 35.81 -14.07
CA VAL A 104 1.08 35.63 -13.34
C VAL A 104 2.21 36.44 -14.01
N PHE A 105 2.26 36.48 -15.34
CA PHE A 105 3.21 37.31 -16.07
C PHE A 105 2.97 38.81 -15.84
N GLU A 106 1.71 39.28 -15.88
CA GLU A 106 1.35 40.67 -15.57
C GLU A 106 1.75 41.06 -14.13
N ALA A 107 1.67 40.11 -13.18
CA ALA A 107 2.09 40.30 -11.79
C ALA A 107 3.61 40.29 -11.58
N GLY A 108 4.41 39.96 -12.60
CA GLY A 108 5.86 40.15 -12.62
C GLY A 108 6.71 39.14 -11.85
N ASN A 109 6.18 37.97 -11.47
CA ASN A 109 6.93 36.95 -10.71
C ASN A 109 6.77 35.48 -11.20
N PRO A 110 6.84 35.19 -12.51
CA PRO A 110 6.55 33.85 -13.06
C PRO A 110 7.46 32.74 -12.51
N GLY A 111 8.78 32.94 -12.44
CA GLY A 111 9.71 31.94 -11.91
C GLY A 111 9.48 31.58 -10.44
N ALA A 112 9.19 32.59 -9.60
CA ALA A 112 8.90 32.36 -8.18
C ALA A 112 7.61 31.55 -7.99
N VAL A 113 6.58 31.81 -8.83
CA VAL A 113 5.33 31.03 -8.82
C VAL A 113 5.58 29.60 -9.29
N ALA A 114 6.35 29.43 -10.38
CA ALA A 114 6.69 28.11 -10.91
C ALA A 114 7.39 27.22 -9.85
N ARG A 115 8.36 27.77 -9.11
CA ARG A 115 9.05 27.06 -8.01
C ARG A 115 8.10 26.76 -6.84
N ALA A 116 7.18 27.66 -6.54
CA ALA A 116 6.22 27.48 -5.45
C ALA A 116 5.10 26.45 -5.75
N LEU A 117 4.95 25.98 -6.99
CA LEU A 117 4.00 24.92 -7.35
C LEU A 117 4.37 23.54 -6.77
N PHE A 118 5.61 23.37 -6.29
CA PHE A 118 6.13 22.09 -5.76
C PHE A 118 6.63 22.20 -4.31
N PRO A 119 5.75 22.47 -3.31
CA PRO A 119 6.15 22.48 -1.91
C PRO A 119 6.14 21.06 -1.33
N GLY A 120 7.20 20.28 -1.53
CA GLY A 120 7.36 18.93 -0.93
C GLY A 120 7.54 17.81 -1.97
N ASP A 121 7.21 16.57 -1.60
CA ASP A 121 7.50 15.34 -2.38
C ASP A 121 6.41 14.91 -3.40
N GLY A 122 5.31 15.66 -3.53
CA GLY A 122 4.19 15.33 -4.44
C GLY A 122 3.98 16.36 -5.55
N GLY A 123 4.00 15.93 -6.81
CA GLY A 123 3.71 16.76 -7.99
C GLY A 123 2.67 16.12 -8.92
N GLN A 124 1.65 16.87 -9.32
CA GLN A 124 0.64 16.41 -10.28
C GLN A 124 1.13 16.65 -11.73
N PRO A 125 0.79 15.81 -12.72
CA PRO A 125 1.30 15.97 -14.10
C PRO A 125 0.98 17.30 -14.78
N TRP A 126 -0.08 17.99 -14.37
CA TRP A 126 -0.46 19.27 -14.94
C TRP A 126 0.31 20.45 -14.31
N THR A 127 0.78 20.33 -13.05
CA THR A 127 1.53 21.41 -12.38
C THR A 127 2.89 21.64 -13.02
N VAL A 128 3.53 20.58 -13.54
CA VAL A 128 4.80 20.70 -14.27
C VAL A 128 4.62 21.40 -15.62
N GLN A 129 3.51 21.17 -16.32
CA GLN A 129 3.23 21.91 -17.55
C GLN A 129 3.00 23.40 -17.27
N ALA A 130 2.27 23.73 -16.20
CA ALA A 130 2.07 25.11 -15.78
C ALA A 130 3.40 25.79 -15.39
N ALA A 131 4.23 25.12 -14.60
CA ALA A 131 5.55 25.63 -14.23
C ALA A 131 6.45 25.86 -15.44
N LEU A 132 6.53 24.90 -16.37
CA LEU A 132 7.31 25.05 -17.60
C LEU A 132 6.80 26.20 -18.46
N ARG A 133 5.49 26.38 -18.60
CA ARG A 133 4.92 27.53 -19.34
C ARG A 133 5.24 28.89 -18.70
N LEU A 134 5.56 28.93 -17.40
CA LEU A 134 6.04 30.14 -16.72
C LEU A 134 7.55 30.35 -16.88
N LEU A 135 8.34 29.27 -16.92
CA LEU A 135 9.81 29.32 -16.96
C LEU A 135 10.38 29.47 -18.37
N VAL A 136 9.78 28.79 -19.37
CA VAL A 136 10.26 28.76 -20.76
C VAL A 136 10.38 30.15 -21.37
N PRO A 137 9.40 31.07 -21.24
CA PRO A 137 9.50 32.41 -21.86
C PRO A 137 10.65 33.27 -21.30
N GLY A 138 11.04 33.04 -20.04
CA GLY A 138 12.14 33.75 -19.37
C GLY A 138 13.50 33.06 -19.48
N ASP A 139 13.56 31.89 -20.12
CA ASP A 139 14.71 30.97 -20.13
C ASP A 139 15.37 30.81 -18.74
N GLU A 140 14.54 30.65 -17.71
CA GLU A 140 15.01 30.48 -16.34
C GLU A 140 15.63 29.09 -16.10
N GLU A 141 16.43 28.92 -15.05
CA GLU A 141 16.92 27.59 -14.67
C GLU A 141 15.78 26.68 -14.18
N PRO A 142 15.78 25.39 -14.55
CA PRO A 142 14.77 24.46 -14.10
C PRO A 142 14.87 24.19 -12.58
N PRO A 143 13.74 24.00 -11.89
CA PRO A 143 13.76 23.57 -10.49
C PRO A 143 14.50 22.23 -10.32
N THR A 144 15.30 22.12 -9.26
CA THR A 144 16.06 20.90 -8.91
C THR A 144 15.37 20.05 -7.84
N GLY A 145 14.19 20.47 -7.38
CA GLY A 145 13.42 19.74 -6.37
C GLY A 145 12.91 18.39 -6.89
N ARG A 146 13.03 17.34 -6.07
CA ARG A 146 12.70 15.96 -6.46
C ARG A 146 11.28 15.79 -7.00
N ALA A 147 10.27 16.43 -6.40
CA ALA A 147 8.89 16.34 -6.86
C ALA A 147 8.67 16.94 -8.26
N TYR A 148 9.32 18.06 -8.56
CA TYR A 148 9.30 18.65 -9.89
C TYR A 148 9.93 17.69 -10.91
N LEU A 149 11.12 17.17 -10.59
CA LEU A 149 11.88 16.31 -11.49
C LEU A 149 11.13 14.99 -11.79
N ARG A 150 10.52 14.37 -10.79
CA ARG A 150 9.64 13.19 -10.97
C ARG A 150 8.48 13.47 -11.92
N ALA A 151 7.81 14.61 -11.72
CA ALA A 151 6.70 15.03 -12.57
C ALA A 151 7.15 15.37 -14.00
N TRP A 152 8.32 16.01 -14.14
CA TRP A 152 8.93 16.31 -15.43
C TRP A 152 9.31 15.04 -16.19
N THR A 153 9.94 14.05 -15.55
CA THR A 153 10.29 12.79 -16.21
C THR A 153 9.05 12.10 -16.76
N ARG A 154 7.93 12.13 -16.03
CA ARG A 154 6.65 11.59 -16.49
C ARG A 154 6.06 12.38 -17.66
N LEU A 155 6.19 13.71 -17.66
CA LEU A 155 5.80 14.54 -18.81
C LEU A 155 6.66 14.20 -20.03
N ALA A 156 7.97 14.11 -19.87
CA ALA A 156 8.92 13.82 -20.94
C ALA A 156 8.70 12.43 -21.54
N GLU A 157 8.46 11.41 -20.70
CA GLU A 157 8.08 10.07 -21.14
C GLU A 157 6.84 10.12 -22.03
N ARG A 158 5.75 10.70 -21.52
CA ARG A 158 4.49 10.80 -22.25
C ARG A 158 4.65 11.56 -23.57
N ALA A 159 5.36 12.68 -23.56
CA ALA A 159 5.49 13.55 -24.74
C ALA A 159 6.44 12.98 -25.80
N LEU A 160 7.60 12.47 -25.40
CA LEU A 160 8.69 12.09 -26.32
C LEU A 160 8.64 10.62 -26.75
N ILE A 161 8.01 9.75 -25.96
CA ILE A 161 7.93 8.30 -26.21
C ILE A 161 6.52 7.92 -26.64
N HIS A 162 5.51 8.29 -25.83
CA HIS A 162 4.12 7.97 -26.12
C HIS A 162 3.42 8.99 -27.04
N ASN A 163 4.16 9.97 -27.57
CA ASN A 163 3.66 11.01 -28.49
C ASN A 163 2.45 11.80 -27.95
N ALA A 164 2.32 11.96 -26.64
CA ALA A 164 1.33 12.85 -26.04
C ALA A 164 1.69 14.34 -26.29
N GLY A 165 0.76 15.25 -25.96
CA GLY A 165 1.01 16.69 -26.02
C GLY A 165 2.12 17.16 -25.08
N GLY A 166 2.75 18.30 -25.39
CA GLY A 166 3.79 18.93 -24.55
C GLY A 166 5.24 18.67 -24.97
N LYS A 167 5.50 18.29 -26.23
CA LYS A 167 6.86 17.99 -26.75
C LYS A 167 7.84 19.16 -26.58
N ASP A 168 7.42 20.39 -26.87
CA ASP A 168 8.29 21.56 -26.76
C ASP A 168 8.68 21.84 -25.30
N LEU A 169 7.73 21.66 -24.37
CA LEU A 169 7.98 21.79 -22.94
C LEU A 169 8.94 20.71 -22.42
N ALA A 170 8.81 19.47 -22.91
CA ALA A 170 9.70 18.38 -22.55
C ALA A 170 11.13 18.57 -23.09
N ARG A 171 11.27 19.23 -24.25
CA ARG A 171 12.57 19.50 -24.90
C ARG A 171 13.33 20.68 -24.30
N TRP A 172 12.62 21.63 -23.69
CA TRP A 172 13.24 22.81 -23.10
C TRP A 172 14.23 22.42 -22.00
N ARG A 173 15.50 22.82 -22.18
CA ARG A 173 16.62 22.49 -21.29
C ARG A 173 16.67 21.00 -20.91
N PHE A 174 16.43 20.12 -21.88
CA PHE A 174 16.31 18.67 -21.67
C PHE A 174 17.52 18.09 -20.91
N ALA A 175 18.74 18.40 -21.35
CA ALA A 175 19.96 17.92 -20.70
C ALA A 175 20.06 18.36 -19.22
N ASP A 176 19.74 19.62 -18.91
CA ASP A 176 19.76 20.14 -17.53
C ASP A 176 18.78 19.38 -16.62
N HIS A 177 17.60 19.05 -17.13
CA HIS A 177 16.61 18.25 -16.39
C HIS A 177 17.06 16.81 -16.16
N VAL A 178 17.68 16.17 -17.16
CA VAL A 178 18.21 14.81 -17.01
C VAL A 178 19.30 14.78 -15.94
N ARG A 179 20.26 15.71 -15.99
CA ARG A 179 21.31 15.83 -14.96
C ARG A 179 20.71 16.02 -13.57
N ALA A 180 19.77 16.96 -13.44
CA ALA A 180 19.12 17.24 -12.15
C ALA A 180 18.30 16.05 -11.64
N ALA A 181 17.59 15.33 -12.51
CA ALA A 181 16.80 14.16 -12.16
C ALA A 181 17.66 13.00 -11.64
N ILE A 182 18.80 12.75 -12.27
CA ILE A 182 19.74 11.72 -11.82
C ILE A 182 20.37 12.11 -10.48
N ALA A 183 20.83 13.37 -10.35
CA ALA A 183 21.38 13.88 -9.09
C ALA A 183 20.37 13.86 -7.93
N ALA A 184 19.07 14.03 -8.22
CA ALA A 184 18.00 13.95 -7.23
C ALA A 184 17.50 12.52 -6.95
N GLY A 185 18.13 11.49 -7.54
CA GLY A 185 17.75 10.09 -7.36
C GLY A 185 16.33 9.79 -7.83
N VAL A 186 15.96 10.26 -9.03
CA VAL A 186 14.73 9.85 -9.71
C VAL A 186 14.89 8.40 -10.22
N PRO A 187 13.94 7.48 -9.97
CA PRO A 187 14.10 6.06 -10.33
C PRO A 187 14.26 5.79 -11.82
N ALA A 188 15.24 4.96 -12.17
CA ALA A 188 15.58 4.58 -13.55
C ALA A 188 14.44 3.84 -14.26
N ALA A 189 13.88 2.83 -13.57
CA ALA A 189 12.77 2.00 -14.05
C ALA A 189 11.40 2.69 -13.91
N GLY A 190 11.36 3.85 -13.25
CA GLY A 190 10.14 4.59 -12.95
C GLY A 190 9.32 4.00 -11.78
N SER A 191 8.20 4.65 -11.49
CA SER A 191 7.22 4.28 -10.46
C SER A 191 5.84 4.83 -10.86
N PRO A 192 4.74 4.49 -10.16
CA PRO A 192 3.44 5.12 -10.43
C PRO A 192 3.45 6.66 -10.35
N GLU A 193 4.38 7.23 -9.57
CA GLU A 193 4.51 8.66 -9.32
C GLU A 193 5.55 9.36 -10.22
N ALA A 194 6.48 8.61 -10.82
CA ALA A 194 7.58 9.15 -11.61
C ALA A 194 7.84 8.32 -12.88
N GLY A 195 7.99 8.97 -14.03
CA GLY A 195 8.39 8.28 -15.27
C GLY A 195 9.79 7.64 -15.16
N PRO A 196 10.12 6.67 -16.03
CA PRO A 196 11.43 6.03 -16.09
C PRO A 196 12.50 6.98 -16.67
N ILE A 197 13.37 7.54 -15.82
CA ILE A 197 14.38 8.53 -16.27
C ILE A 197 15.36 7.92 -17.27
N ALA A 198 15.69 6.63 -17.13
CA ALA A 198 16.62 5.94 -18.03
C ALA A 198 16.05 5.83 -19.46
N LEU A 199 14.75 5.59 -19.59
CA LEU A 199 14.07 5.54 -20.88
C LEU A 199 13.98 6.95 -21.51
N VAL A 200 13.70 7.98 -20.70
CA VAL A 200 13.70 9.37 -21.16
C VAL A 200 15.09 9.78 -21.67
N LEU A 201 16.15 9.46 -20.92
CA LEU A 201 17.54 9.72 -21.31
C LEU A 201 17.88 9.06 -22.66
N GLY A 202 17.59 7.76 -22.82
CA GLY A 202 17.82 7.05 -24.08
C GLY A 202 17.07 7.68 -25.26
N ARG A 203 15.80 8.05 -25.04
CA ARG A 203 15.02 8.76 -26.06
C ARG A 203 15.58 10.16 -26.38
N GLY A 204 16.17 10.82 -25.40
CA GLY A 204 16.87 12.10 -25.58
C GLY A 204 18.04 12.00 -26.56
N VAL A 205 18.85 10.94 -26.44
CA VAL A 205 19.96 10.66 -27.35
C VAL A 205 19.47 10.38 -28.77
N GLU A 206 18.45 9.54 -28.93
CA GLU A 206 17.85 9.24 -30.25
C GLU A 206 17.31 10.49 -30.96
N LEU A 207 16.87 11.49 -30.17
CA LEU A 207 16.32 12.75 -30.68
C LEU A 207 17.37 13.86 -30.82
N GLY A 208 18.64 13.61 -30.49
CA GLY A 208 19.72 14.60 -30.53
C GLY A 208 19.59 15.70 -29.48
N LEU A 209 18.91 15.43 -28.36
CA LEU A 209 18.70 16.36 -27.23
C LEU A 209 19.76 16.22 -26.13
N LEU A 210 20.52 15.12 -26.16
CA LEU A 210 21.59 14.80 -25.22
C LEU A 210 22.68 14.04 -26.00
N GLU A 211 23.93 14.42 -25.80
CA GLU A 211 25.06 13.74 -26.44
C GLU A 211 25.26 12.34 -25.87
N ARG A 212 25.68 11.39 -26.72
CA ARG A 212 25.85 9.99 -26.33
C ARG A 212 26.85 9.83 -25.17
N ASP A 213 28.03 10.45 -25.29
CA ASP A 213 29.10 10.28 -24.30
C ASP A 213 28.67 10.83 -22.93
N GLU A 214 27.93 11.94 -22.93
CA GLU A 214 27.34 12.49 -21.71
C GLU A 214 26.27 11.55 -21.12
N ALA A 215 25.43 10.95 -21.97
CA ALA A 215 24.43 9.98 -21.55
C ALA A 215 25.05 8.72 -20.92
N VAL A 216 26.22 8.29 -21.40
CA VAL A 216 27.00 7.17 -20.83
C VAL A 216 27.48 7.51 -19.43
N GLU A 217 28.14 8.66 -19.23
CA GLU A 217 28.62 9.09 -17.92
C GLU A 217 27.46 9.30 -16.92
N LEU A 218 26.34 9.88 -17.38
CA LEU A 218 25.13 10.02 -16.56
C LEU A 218 24.51 8.66 -16.18
N SER A 219 24.58 7.67 -17.07
CA SER A 219 24.07 6.32 -16.79
C SER A 219 24.95 5.58 -15.77
N PHE A 220 26.28 5.76 -15.80
CA PHE A 220 27.18 5.26 -14.75
C PHE A 220 26.93 5.94 -13.40
N GLY A 221 26.78 7.26 -13.37
CA GLY A 221 26.43 7.98 -12.14
C GLY A 221 25.05 7.57 -11.58
N GLY A 222 24.08 7.31 -12.46
CA GLY A 222 22.77 6.77 -12.08
C GLY A 222 22.86 5.34 -11.53
N LEU A 223 23.71 4.50 -12.11
CA LEU A 223 23.95 3.13 -11.68
C LEU A 223 24.54 3.08 -10.26
N ASP A 224 25.55 3.93 -9.98
CA ASP A 224 26.19 4.04 -8.67
C ASP A 224 25.23 4.54 -7.58
N ALA A 225 24.43 5.56 -7.89
CA ALA A 225 23.46 6.14 -6.95
C ALA A 225 22.19 5.27 -6.72
N SER A 226 22.04 4.15 -7.43
CA SER A 226 20.80 3.36 -7.43
C SER A 226 20.65 2.49 -6.18
N ALA A 227 19.61 2.77 -5.38
CA ALA A 227 19.26 1.94 -4.23
C ALA A 227 18.51 0.64 -4.61
N ARG A 228 17.70 0.66 -5.68
CA ARG A 228 16.80 -0.44 -6.06
C ARG A 228 17.45 -1.41 -7.06
N PRO A 229 17.25 -2.73 -6.91
CA PRO A 229 17.73 -3.73 -7.87
C PRO A 229 17.24 -3.48 -9.31
N SER A 230 15.97 -3.13 -9.46
CA SER A 230 15.36 -2.85 -10.77
C SER A 230 15.98 -1.65 -11.48
N ASP A 231 16.42 -0.64 -10.72
CA ASP A 231 17.04 0.56 -11.27
C ASP A 231 18.46 0.24 -11.77
N ARG A 232 19.25 -0.52 -11.01
CA ARG A 232 20.59 -0.97 -11.44
C ARG A 232 20.55 -1.76 -12.75
N ILE A 233 19.62 -2.70 -12.88
CA ILE A 233 19.45 -3.46 -14.14
C ILE A 233 19.03 -2.55 -15.29
N THR A 234 18.10 -1.62 -15.03
CA THR A 234 17.64 -0.68 -16.06
C THR A 234 18.79 0.19 -16.56
N TRP A 235 19.66 0.68 -15.67
CA TRP A 235 20.84 1.45 -16.09
C TRP A 235 21.83 0.63 -16.93
N LEU A 236 22.04 -0.66 -16.60
CA LEU A 236 22.85 -1.53 -17.45
C LEU A 236 22.22 -1.79 -18.83
N ASP A 237 20.90 -1.93 -18.89
CA ASP A 237 20.18 -2.03 -20.17
C ASP A 237 20.33 -0.74 -20.98
N THR A 238 20.26 0.42 -20.33
CA THR A 238 20.51 1.72 -20.96
C THR A 238 21.93 1.84 -21.48
N LEU A 239 22.95 1.48 -20.70
CA LEU A 239 24.36 1.49 -21.15
C LEU A 239 24.55 0.60 -22.39
N ALA A 240 23.97 -0.60 -22.40
CA ALA A 240 24.01 -1.47 -23.58
C ALA A 240 23.26 -0.86 -24.78
N GLY A 241 22.11 -0.22 -24.56
CA GLY A 241 21.36 0.51 -25.59
C GLY A 241 22.13 1.72 -26.15
N LEU A 242 22.99 2.34 -25.34
CA LEU A 242 23.94 3.37 -25.75
C LEU A 242 25.20 2.81 -26.39
N GLY A 243 25.29 1.49 -26.60
CA GLY A 243 26.41 0.83 -27.26
C GLY A 243 27.70 0.76 -26.43
N VAL A 244 27.59 0.81 -25.10
CA VAL A 244 28.70 0.51 -24.18
C VAL A 244 29.02 -0.98 -24.28
N THR A 245 30.30 -1.30 -24.49
CA THR A 245 30.80 -2.66 -24.69
C THR A 245 31.31 -3.29 -23.39
N ASP A 246 31.54 -4.59 -23.39
CA ASP A 246 32.13 -5.30 -22.25
C ASP A 246 33.53 -4.75 -21.89
N ALA A 247 34.29 -4.27 -22.89
CA ALA A 247 35.59 -3.64 -22.66
C ALA A 247 35.44 -2.30 -21.90
N ASP A 248 34.46 -1.48 -22.26
CA ASP A 248 34.17 -0.21 -21.58
C ASP A 248 33.72 -0.44 -20.12
N LEU A 249 32.94 -1.50 -19.88
CA LEU A 249 32.55 -1.91 -18.53
C LEU A 249 33.76 -2.38 -17.72
N LEU A 250 34.68 -3.11 -18.36
CA LEU A 250 35.90 -3.60 -17.70
C LEU A 250 36.85 -2.47 -17.30
N GLU A 251 36.95 -1.40 -18.11
CA GLU A 251 37.71 -0.18 -17.75
C GLU A 251 37.15 0.55 -16.52
N ARG A 252 35.91 0.23 -16.11
CA ARG A 252 35.23 0.77 -14.93
C ARG A 252 35.05 -0.27 -13.81
N ALA A 253 35.85 -1.35 -13.82
CA ALA A 253 35.72 -2.44 -12.86
C ALA A 253 35.70 -1.98 -11.38
N ASP A 254 36.56 -1.03 -10.99
CA ASP A 254 36.63 -0.49 -9.62
C ASP A 254 35.28 0.07 -9.13
N ALA A 255 34.48 0.66 -10.02
CA ALA A 255 33.15 1.18 -9.69
C ALA A 255 32.06 0.10 -9.75
N LEU A 256 32.24 -0.96 -10.55
CA LEU A 256 31.23 -2.00 -10.77
C LEU A 256 31.33 -3.17 -9.78
N VAL A 257 32.52 -3.52 -9.30
CA VAL A 257 32.72 -4.61 -8.33
C VAL A 257 31.94 -4.38 -7.02
N PRO A 258 31.95 -3.18 -6.40
CA PRO A 258 31.15 -2.92 -5.21
C PRO A 258 29.65 -3.18 -5.39
N LEU A 259 29.12 -2.97 -6.61
CA LEU A 259 27.70 -3.18 -6.90
C LEU A 259 27.29 -4.65 -6.81
N LEU A 260 28.22 -5.60 -6.98
CA LEU A 260 27.95 -7.02 -6.79
C LEU A 260 27.60 -7.34 -5.32
N GLY A 261 28.07 -6.51 -4.38
CA GLY A 261 27.84 -6.67 -2.95
C GLY A 261 26.38 -6.50 -2.53
N PHE A 262 25.55 -5.86 -3.36
CA PHE A 262 24.11 -5.78 -3.13
C PHE A 262 23.40 -7.14 -3.29
N GLY A 263 24.06 -8.15 -3.88
CA GLY A 263 23.54 -9.53 -3.95
C GLY A 263 22.47 -9.76 -5.03
N ASP A 264 22.29 -8.83 -5.97
CA ASP A 264 21.28 -8.90 -7.03
C ASP A 264 21.61 -9.96 -8.08
N ALA A 265 20.80 -11.02 -8.17
CA ALA A 265 21.02 -12.14 -9.07
C ALA A 265 21.25 -11.74 -10.54
N ALA A 266 20.38 -10.88 -11.08
CA ALA A 266 20.46 -10.46 -12.48
C ALA A 266 21.67 -9.57 -12.78
N LEU A 267 22.13 -8.80 -11.78
CA LEU A 267 23.28 -7.91 -11.91
C LEU A 267 24.56 -8.72 -11.91
N ILE A 268 24.67 -9.63 -10.94
CA ILE A 268 25.80 -10.54 -10.78
C ILE A 268 25.94 -11.45 -12.00
N GLU A 269 24.86 -12.10 -12.44
CA GLU A 269 24.90 -12.98 -13.61
C GLU A 269 25.36 -12.27 -14.89
N ARG A 270 25.14 -10.95 -15.00
CA ARG A 270 25.53 -10.15 -16.17
C ARG A 270 26.95 -9.60 -16.07
N LEU A 271 27.35 -9.06 -14.91
CA LEU A 271 28.65 -8.40 -14.74
C LEU A 271 29.77 -9.38 -14.40
N THR A 272 29.50 -10.47 -13.67
CA THR A 272 30.55 -11.41 -13.24
C THR A 272 31.37 -11.97 -14.41
N PRO A 273 30.79 -12.45 -15.53
CA PRO A 273 31.60 -12.94 -16.65
C PRO A 273 32.51 -11.87 -17.27
N ILE A 274 32.05 -10.61 -17.30
CA ILE A 274 32.78 -9.47 -17.86
C ILE A 274 33.94 -9.09 -16.94
N LEU A 275 33.66 -8.89 -15.64
CA LEU A 275 34.65 -8.46 -14.65
C LEU A 275 35.69 -9.55 -14.36
N LEU A 276 35.31 -10.83 -14.45
CA LEU A 276 36.26 -11.95 -14.38
C LEU A 276 37.23 -12.01 -15.56
N ALA A 277 37.03 -11.24 -16.64
CA ALA A 277 38.01 -11.12 -17.71
C ALA A 277 39.10 -10.07 -17.41
N GLY A 278 38.99 -9.34 -16.29
CA GLY A 278 39.94 -8.31 -15.84
C GLY A 278 41.25 -8.85 -15.31
N ASP A 279 42.01 -8.02 -14.60
CA ASP A 279 43.24 -8.45 -13.96
C ASP A 279 43.00 -9.44 -12.81
N ASP A 280 44.08 -10.00 -12.25
CA ASP A 280 44.00 -11.02 -11.20
C ASP A 280 43.37 -10.47 -9.90
N ALA A 281 43.64 -9.21 -9.55
CA ALA A 281 43.08 -8.57 -8.36
C ALA A 281 41.56 -8.41 -8.48
N THR A 282 41.09 -7.86 -9.61
CA THR A 282 39.67 -7.71 -9.93
C THR A 282 38.95 -9.05 -9.88
N ALA A 283 39.56 -10.11 -10.43
CA ALA A 283 38.94 -11.43 -10.45
C ALA A 283 38.78 -12.04 -9.04
N VAL A 284 39.77 -11.83 -8.16
CA VAL A 284 39.69 -12.26 -6.76
C VAL A 284 38.56 -11.50 -6.05
N ASP A 285 38.48 -10.17 -6.21
CA ASP A 285 37.44 -9.35 -5.59
C ASP A 285 36.04 -9.70 -6.09
N VAL A 286 35.88 -9.94 -7.40
CA VAL A 286 34.60 -10.38 -7.98
C VAL A 286 34.14 -11.68 -7.36
N VAL A 287 35.03 -12.67 -7.17
CA VAL A 287 34.65 -13.96 -6.54
C VAL A 287 34.29 -13.76 -5.07
N LEU A 288 35.06 -12.98 -4.31
CA LEU A 288 34.77 -12.68 -2.90
C LEU A 288 33.39 -12.03 -2.73
N VAL A 289 33.10 -11.01 -3.53
CA VAL A 289 31.89 -10.21 -3.40
C VAL A 289 30.67 -10.95 -3.98
N ALA A 290 30.78 -11.53 -5.18
CA ALA A 290 29.64 -12.13 -5.88
C ALA A 290 29.17 -13.46 -5.25
N LEU A 291 30.04 -14.20 -4.56
CA LEU A 291 29.65 -15.45 -3.89
C LEU A 291 28.74 -15.24 -2.67
N ALA A 292 28.62 -14.01 -2.17
CA ALA A 292 27.62 -13.63 -1.16
C ALA A 292 26.17 -13.62 -1.72
N ALA A 293 25.96 -13.87 -3.02
CA ALA A 293 24.63 -13.90 -3.63
C ALA A 293 23.66 -14.86 -2.91
N LYS A 294 22.44 -14.39 -2.66
CA LYS A 294 21.40 -15.14 -1.94
C LYS A 294 20.96 -16.40 -2.70
N THR A 295 20.92 -16.35 -4.04
CA THR A 295 20.38 -17.46 -4.84
C THR A 295 21.45 -18.49 -5.20
N LYS A 296 21.06 -19.77 -5.09
CA LYS A 296 21.90 -20.92 -5.48
C LYS A 296 22.31 -20.88 -6.95
N LYS A 297 21.38 -20.47 -7.82
CA LYS A 297 21.62 -20.35 -9.28
C LYS A 297 22.75 -19.34 -9.55
N THR A 298 22.68 -18.17 -8.92
CA THR A 298 23.68 -17.11 -9.10
C THR A 298 25.03 -17.53 -8.55
N ARG A 299 25.11 -18.08 -7.33
CA ARG A 299 26.38 -18.60 -6.77
C ARG A 299 27.01 -19.64 -7.68
N ARG A 300 26.21 -20.58 -8.20
CA ARG A 300 26.67 -21.58 -9.16
C ARG A 300 27.23 -20.95 -10.44
N ALA A 301 26.54 -19.95 -11.00
CA ALA A 301 27.00 -19.26 -12.21
C ALA A 301 28.34 -18.53 -11.98
N VAL A 302 28.52 -17.89 -10.82
CA VAL A 302 29.79 -17.25 -10.42
C VAL A 302 30.91 -18.29 -10.33
N LEU A 303 30.67 -19.42 -9.65
CA LEU A 303 31.65 -20.50 -9.51
C LEU A 303 32.04 -21.11 -10.85
N GLU A 304 31.07 -21.38 -11.72
CA GLU A 304 31.31 -21.92 -13.07
C GLU A 304 32.07 -20.92 -13.95
N ALA A 305 31.73 -19.63 -13.89
CA ALA A 305 32.44 -18.59 -14.62
C ALA A 305 33.89 -18.43 -14.13
N ALA A 306 34.12 -18.41 -12.82
CA ALA A 306 35.45 -18.34 -12.23
C ALA A 306 36.30 -19.56 -12.62
N ALA A 307 35.71 -20.77 -12.61
CA ALA A 307 36.41 -22.00 -12.93
C ALA A 307 36.86 -22.08 -14.39
N SER A 308 36.24 -21.28 -15.28
CA SER A 308 36.60 -21.19 -16.70
C SER A 308 37.85 -20.33 -16.97
N ARG A 309 38.33 -19.57 -15.97
CA ARG A 309 39.52 -18.72 -16.03
C ARG A 309 40.76 -19.42 -15.42
N PRO A 310 41.98 -19.17 -15.95
CA PRO A 310 43.22 -19.56 -15.29
C PRO A 310 43.33 -19.03 -13.84
N ARG A 311 44.00 -19.76 -12.94
CA ARG A 311 44.19 -19.35 -11.54
C ARG A 311 44.77 -17.92 -11.46
N PRO A 312 44.08 -16.95 -10.84
CA PRO A 312 44.63 -15.61 -10.61
C PRO A 312 45.66 -15.62 -9.47
N ALA A 313 46.62 -14.68 -9.51
CA ALA A 313 47.41 -14.33 -8.34
C ALA A 313 46.48 -13.88 -7.18
N GLY A 314 46.73 -14.36 -5.96
CA GLY A 314 45.85 -14.06 -4.81
C GLY A 314 44.66 -14.99 -4.63
N ALA A 315 44.50 -16.04 -5.46
CA ALA A 315 43.37 -16.98 -5.37
C ALA A 315 43.23 -17.68 -4.00
N GLU A 316 44.31 -17.77 -3.21
CA GLU A 316 44.27 -18.24 -1.83
C GLU A 316 43.34 -17.41 -0.93
N LEU A 317 43.10 -16.13 -1.24
CA LEU A 317 42.20 -15.26 -0.48
C LEU A 317 40.73 -15.68 -0.57
N VAL A 318 40.32 -16.41 -1.62
CA VAL A 318 38.96 -16.93 -1.78
C VAL A 318 38.79 -18.36 -1.26
N ALA A 319 39.85 -19.01 -0.78
CA ALA A 319 39.85 -20.43 -0.46
C ALA A 319 38.77 -20.81 0.57
N ASP A 320 38.64 -20.06 1.66
CA ASP A 320 37.64 -20.30 2.71
C ASP A 320 36.20 -20.11 2.21
N VAL A 321 35.97 -19.08 1.39
CA VAL A 321 34.66 -18.80 0.81
C VAL A 321 34.25 -19.93 -0.15
N VAL A 322 35.17 -20.39 -1.00
CA VAL A 322 34.93 -21.51 -1.92
C VAL A 322 34.72 -22.83 -1.16
N ALA A 323 35.50 -23.07 -0.09
CA ALA A 323 35.34 -24.24 0.76
C ALA A 323 33.95 -24.28 1.44
N GLY A 324 33.46 -23.14 1.91
CA GLY A 324 32.10 -23.02 2.44
C GLY A 324 31.03 -23.39 1.41
N GLN A 325 31.20 -23.00 0.14
CA GLN A 325 30.26 -23.37 -0.93
C GLN A 325 30.35 -24.86 -1.31
N ALA A 326 31.51 -25.49 -1.17
CA ALA A 326 31.68 -26.93 -1.41
C ALA A 326 30.91 -27.80 -0.40
N ALA A 327 30.57 -27.24 0.77
CA ALA A 327 29.74 -27.86 1.80
C ALA A 327 28.24 -27.53 1.68
N ASP A 328 27.79 -26.81 0.65
CA ASP A 328 26.37 -26.44 0.47
C ASP A 328 25.48 -27.69 0.27
N THR A 329 24.29 -27.67 0.88
CA THR A 329 23.26 -28.72 0.70
C THR A 329 22.81 -28.90 -0.76
N ASP A 330 22.98 -27.88 -1.59
CA ASP A 330 22.71 -27.95 -3.03
C ASP A 330 23.86 -28.62 -3.78
N ARG A 331 23.59 -29.82 -4.30
CA ARG A 331 24.58 -30.60 -5.06
C ARG A 331 25.13 -29.87 -6.28
N GLY A 332 24.38 -28.93 -6.88
CA GLY A 332 24.84 -28.15 -8.02
C GLY A 332 25.88 -27.11 -7.63
N VAL A 333 25.64 -26.37 -6.55
CA VAL A 333 26.57 -25.39 -5.97
C VAL A 333 27.83 -26.09 -5.47
N ALA A 334 27.68 -27.14 -4.65
CA ALA A 334 28.81 -27.89 -4.09
C ALA A 334 29.73 -28.46 -5.18
N ARG A 335 29.16 -28.99 -6.27
CA ARG A 335 29.93 -29.50 -7.41
C ARG A 335 30.67 -28.39 -8.16
N ALA A 336 30.04 -27.23 -8.37
CA ALA A 336 30.69 -26.09 -9.02
C ALA A 336 31.83 -25.52 -8.17
N ALA A 337 31.65 -25.46 -6.85
CA ALA A 337 32.70 -25.02 -5.92
C ALA A 337 33.89 -25.98 -5.91
N ALA A 338 33.63 -27.30 -5.87
CA ALA A 338 34.70 -28.30 -5.99
C ALA A 338 35.44 -28.22 -7.32
N ALA A 339 34.74 -27.92 -8.42
CA ALA A 339 35.35 -27.73 -9.73
C ALA A 339 36.27 -26.50 -9.78
N LEU A 340 35.84 -25.38 -9.18
CA LEU A 340 36.68 -24.17 -9.03
C LEU A 340 37.91 -24.44 -8.16
N ALA A 341 37.72 -25.07 -6.99
CA ALA A 341 38.82 -25.43 -6.10
C ALA A 341 39.85 -26.31 -6.81
N ALA A 342 39.40 -27.26 -7.64
CA ALA A 342 40.28 -28.10 -8.44
C ALA A 342 40.98 -27.32 -9.57
N SER A 343 40.28 -26.42 -10.29
CA SER A 343 40.86 -25.66 -11.40
C SER A 343 41.87 -24.62 -10.92
N TRP A 344 41.63 -24.03 -9.75
CA TRP A 344 42.52 -23.04 -9.15
C TRP A 344 43.53 -23.67 -8.20
N GLY A 345 43.40 -24.93 -7.77
CA GLY A 345 44.31 -25.56 -6.81
C GLY A 345 44.20 -24.94 -5.41
N LEU A 346 42.97 -24.77 -4.92
CA LEU A 346 42.68 -24.24 -3.58
C LEU A 346 42.61 -25.39 -2.57
N ASP A 347 43.17 -25.19 -1.38
CA ASP A 347 43.01 -26.10 -0.22
C ASP A 347 41.60 -25.93 0.38
N ALA A 348 40.58 -26.31 -0.38
CA ALA A 348 39.19 -26.26 0.01
C ALA A 348 38.73 -27.58 0.65
N ALA A 349 39.38 -27.99 1.75
CA ALA A 349 38.89 -29.12 2.52
C ALA A 349 37.46 -28.79 3.00
N PRO A 350 36.47 -29.68 2.80
CA PRO A 350 35.11 -29.43 3.28
C PRO A 350 35.15 -29.30 4.79
N VAL A 351 34.96 -28.09 5.29
CA VAL A 351 34.69 -27.86 6.70
C VAL A 351 33.33 -28.51 6.94
N ALA A 352 33.33 -29.69 7.56
CA ALA A 352 32.09 -30.30 8.01
C ALA A 352 31.37 -29.25 8.84
N PRO A 353 30.10 -28.92 8.55
CA PRO A 353 29.36 -28.01 9.42
C PRO A 353 29.38 -28.65 10.80
N GLY A 354 30.10 -28.02 11.72
CA GLY A 354 29.96 -28.34 13.13
C GLY A 354 28.49 -28.15 13.50
N PRO A 355 27.98 -28.84 14.53
CA PRO A 355 26.66 -28.52 15.06
C PRO A 355 26.61 -27.00 15.27
N ALA A 356 25.57 -26.36 14.73
CA ALA A 356 25.38 -24.92 14.88
C ALA A 356 25.55 -24.60 16.38
N PRO A 357 26.45 -23.66 16.74
CA PRO A 357 26.71 -23.37 18.14
C PRO A 357 25.38 -22.95 18.79
N VAL A 358 25.04 -23.54 19.93
CA VAL A 358 23.88 -23.12 20.71
C VAL A 358 24.17 -21.70 21.21
N THR A 359 23.45 -20.74 20.65
CA THR A 359 23.57 -19.30 20.86
C THR A 359 22.71 -18.80 22.03
N GLY A 360 21.80 -19.65 22.55
CA GLY A 360 20.85 -19.25 23.59
C GLY A 360 19.62 -18.54 23.01
N ALA A 361 19.21 -18.95 21.81
CA ALA A 361 18.05 -18.42 21.11
C ALA A 361 16.73 -18.77 21.82
N TRP A 362 16.72 -19.81 22.66
CA TRP A 362 15.57 -20.19 23.48
C TRP A 362 15.70 -19.66 24.92
N ARG A 363 14.95 -18.60 25.25
CA ARG A 363 14.91 -18.02 26.59
C ARG A 363 13.65 -18.45 27.36
N PRO A 364 13.71 -18.61 28.69
CA PRO A 364 12.53 -18.77 29.53
C PRO A 364 11.58 -17.60 29.34
N THR A 365 10.27 -17.85 29.35
CA THR A 365 9.25 -16.80 29.26
C THR A 365 9.38 -15.85 30.45
N PRO A 366 9.65 -14.55 30.22
CA PRO A 366 9.71 -13.58 31.30
C PRO A 366 8.35 -13.42 31.99
N PRO A 367 8.31 -13.08 33.29
CA PRO A 367 7.06 -12.72 33.94
C PRO A 367 6.47 -11.46 33.32
N LEU A 368 5.15 -11.32 33.37
CA LEU A 368 4.47 -10.10 32.97
C LEU A 368 5.02 -8.90 33.75
N TRP A 369 5.48 -7.89 33.04
CA TRP A 369 6.05 -6.69 33.63
C TRP A 369 4.98 -5.87 34.37
N THR A 370 5.45 -5.02 35.29
CA THR A 370 4.62 -3.95 35.84
C THR A 370 4.84 -2.69 35.01
N VAL A 371 3.77 -2.16 34.43
CA VAL A 371 3.86 -0.96 33.58
C VAL A 371 4.43 0.22 34.40
N PRO A 372 5.55 0.83 33.97
CA PRO A 372 6.13 1.97 34.65
C PRO A 372 5.19 3.17 34.68
N ALA A 373 5.34 3.98 35.73
CA ALA A 373 4.70 5.30 35.79
C ALA A 373 5.23 6.19 34.66
N PHE A 374 4.32 6.89 33.99
CA PHE A 374 4.66 7.86 32.96
C PHE A 374 5.39 9.05 33.58
N ARG A 375 6.60 9.32 33.09
CA ARG A 375 7.44 10.43 33.57
C ARG A 375 7.52 11.55 32.56
N VAL A 376 7.19 12.75 33.02
CA VAL A 376 7.45 14.01 32.32
C VAL A 376 8.69 14.63 32.94
N PRO A 377 9.72 15.02 32.15
CA PRO A 377 10.86 15.77 32.66
C PRO A 377 10.44 17.09 33.31
N GLU A 378 11.37 17.76 34.00
CA GLU A 378 11.13 19.11 34.51
C GLU A 378 10.73 20.05 33.35
N ALA A 379 9.61 20.77 33.54
CA ALA A 379 9.00 21.61 32.53
C ALA A 379 9.85 22.86 32.27
N THR A 380 10.85 22.73 31.42
CA THR A 380 11.74 23.81 30.99
C THR A 380 11.65 24.02 29.48
N PRO A 381 11.94 25.24 28.97
CA PRO A 381 12.02 25.49 27.53
C PRO A 381 13.04 24.58 26.81
N GLY A 382 14.12 24.20 27.49
CA GLY A 382 15.10 23.24 26.99
C GLY A 382 14.49 21.85 26.79
N ALA A 383 13.86 21.29 27.82
CA ALA A 383 13.19 19.99 27.73
C ALA A 383 12.10 19.95 26.65
N LEU A 384 11.35 21.05 26.47
CA LEU A 384 10.37 21.18 25.39
C LEU A 384 11.04 21.16 24.00
N THR A 385 12.18 21.82 23.85
CA THR A 385 12.98 21.81 22.62
C THR A 385 13.48 20.39 22.31
N ASP A 386 13.99 19.67 23.31
CA ASP A 386 14.49 18.29 23.16
C ASP A 386 13.36 17.31 22.79
N ALA A 387 12.17 17.48 23.38
CA ALA A 387 10.99 16.69 23.01
C ALA A 387 10.58 16.96 21.55
N ALA A 388 10.58 18.23 21.12
CA ALA A 388 10.28 18.59 19.73
C ALA A 388 11.33 18.03 18.74
N ALA A 389 12.61 18.05 19.12
CA ALA A 389 13.70 17.48 18.32
C ALA A 389 13.56 15.95 18.18
N THR A 390 13.20 15.26 19.27
CA THR A 390 12.91 13.81 19.27
C THR A 390 11.82 13.47 18.27
N LEU A 391 10.73 14.24 18.24
CA LEU A 391 9.64 14.03 17.27
C LEU A 391 10.05 14.40 15.84
N THR A 392 10.88 15.43 15.66
CA THR A 392 11.35 15.89 14.34
C THR A 392 12.24 14.84 13.66
N GLY A 393 13.06 14.12 14.43
CA GLY A 393 13.96 13.07 13.94
C GLY A 393 13.27 11.78 13.51
N ARG A 394 11.95 11.64 13.72
CA ARG A 394 11.21 10.42 13.36
C ARG A 394 10.89 10.36 11.86
N ALA A 395 11.01 9.16 11.31
CA ALA A 395 10.57 8.83 9.95
C ALA A 395 9.03 8.76 9.83
N SER A 396 8.36 8.24 10.88
CA SER A 396 6.90 8.10 10.95
C SER A 396 6.20 9.41 11.34
N THR A 397 5.02 9.67 10.76
CA THR A 397 4.34 10.98 10.77
C THR A 397 3.09 11.05 11.66
N ALA A 398 2.58 9.94 12.22
CA ALA A 398 1.21 9.91 12.77
C ALA A 398 0.94 8.96 13.96
N VAL A 399 1.94 8.59 14.79
CA VAL A 399 1.71 7.65 15.92
C VAL A 399 1.60 8.38 17.26
N PRO A 400 0.46 8.28 17.98
CA PRO A 400 0.33 8.79 19.34
C PRO A 400 0.97 7.83 20.36
N ASP A 401 2.21 8.13 20.75
CA ASP A 401 3.00 7.35 21.70
C ASP A 401 3.43 8.16 22.93
N VAL A 402 4.19 7.53 23.83
CA VAL A 402 4.70 8.19 25.04
C VAL A 402 5.49 9.48 24.76
N GLU A 403 6.22 9.60 23.64
CA GLU A 403 6.97 10.83 23.35
C GLU A 403 6.07 11.96 22.86
N VAL A 404 5.03 11.65 22.09
CA VAL A 404 3.99 12.64 21.72
C VAL A 404 3.30 13.18 22.97
N GLU A 405 2.98 12.31 23.93
CA GLU A 405 2.36 12.74 25.19
C GLU A 405 3.33 13.53 26.09
N ARG A 406 4.63 13.19 26.11
CA ARG A 406 5.65 13.98 26.83
C ARG A 406 5.80 15.36 26.23
N PHE A 407 5.84 15.47 24.90
CA PHE A 407 5.88 16.74 24.20
C PHE A 407 4.71 17.64 24.62
N TRP A 408 3.48 17.11 24.57
CA TRP A 408 2.31 17.90 24.92
C TRP A 408 2.25 18.28 26.41
N ALA A 409 2.62 17.38 27.31
CA ALA A 409 2.70 17.67 28.74
C ALA A 409 3.71 18.80 29.03
N LEU A 410 4.88 18.78 28.38
CA LEU A 410 5.87 19.85 28.46
C LEU A 410 5.37 21.15 27.83
N ALA A 411 4.74 21.07 26.65
CA ALA A 411 4.25 22.25 25.93
C ALA A 411 3.22 23.02 26.75
N VAL A 412 2.26 22.32 27.36
CA VAL A 412 1.25 22.94 28.23
C VAL A 412 1.88 23.51 29.49
N ALA A 413 2.73 22.75 30.18
CA ALA A 413 3.34 23.21 31.43
C ALA A 413 4.25 24.44 31.22
N VAL A 414 5.10 24.43 30.19
CA VAL A 414 5.99 25.56 29.88
C VAL A 414 5.18 26.75 29.39
N ALA A 415 4.19 26.57 28.52
CA ALA A 415 3.38 27.68 28.02
C ALA A 415 2.51 28.31 29.10
N HIS A 416 1.96 27.52 30.03
CA HIS A 416 1.18 28.01 31.17
C HIS A 416 2.02 28.89 32.11
N ALA A 417 3.30 28.53 32.30
CA ALA A 417 4.23 29.34 33.08
C ALA A 417 4.72 30.58 32.29
N ASP A 418 5.12 30.40 31.04
CA ASP A 418 5.61 31.46 30.15
C ASP A 418 5.39 31.08 28.67
N ALA A 419 4.33 31.63 28.08
CA ALA A 419 3.95 31.39 26.69
C ALA A 419 5.01 31.88 25.69
N GLU A 420 5.75 32.95 25.98
CA GLU A 420 6.80 33.46 25.08
C GLU A 420 8.03 32.55 25.11
N ALA A 421 8.40 32.04 26.29
CA ALA A 421 9.46 31.03 26.40
C ALA A 421 9.11 29.74 25.64
N ALA A 422 7.85 29.28 25.72
CA ALA A 422 7.38 28.14 24.93
C ALA A 422 7.41 28.43 23.41
N ARG A 423 6.98 29.62 22.96
CA ARG A 423 7.09 30.02 21.54
C ARG A 423 8.54 30.07 21.08
N ALA A 424 9.45 30.56 21.91
CA ALA A 424 10.87 30.60 21.60
C ALA A 424 11.47 29.19 21.47
N ALA A 425 11.14 28.27 22.39
CA ALA A 425 11.57 26.87 22.34
C ALA A 425 11.08 26.15 21.07
N LEU A 426 9.85 26.44 20.63
CA LEU A 426 9.23 25.78 19.48
C LEU A 426 9.44 26.51 18.15
N ARG A 427 10.21 27.59 18.11
CA ARG A 427 10.42 28.43 16.90
C ARG A 427 10.98 27.65 15.71
N GLY A 428 11.75 26.60 15.97
CA GLY A 428 12.35 25.74 14.93
C GLY A 428 11.39 24.72 14.30
N VAL A 429 10.19 24.54 14.86
CA VAL A 429 9.23 23.53 14.38
C VAL A 429 8.61 23.98 13.04
N LYS A 430 8.71 23.13 12.02
CA LYS A 430 8.22 23.39 10.66
C LYS A 430 6.73 23.09 10.52
N GLN A 431 6.07 23.73 9.55
CA GLN A 431 4.69 23.40 9.22
C GLN A 431 4.68 22.11 8.44
N GLU A 432 4.12 21.07 9.06
CA GLU A 432 4.06 19.74 8.49
C GLU A 432 2.71 19.13 8.85
N TRP A 433 2.26 18.17 8.03
CA TRP A 433 1.06 17.40 8.32
C TRP A 433 1.40 16.25 9.28
N ARG A 434 1.89 16.58 10.48
CA ARG A 434 2.24 15.65 11.56
C ARG A 434 1.49 16.04 12.84
N ILE A 435 0.91 15.06 13.53
CA ILE A 435 0.32 15.28 14.87
C ILE A 435 1.39 15.87 15.82
N ALA A 436 0.96 16.56 16.86
CA ALA A 436 1.78 17.36 17.76
C ALA A 436 2.50 18.54 17.08
N LEU A 437 3.52 18.26 16.25
CA LEU A 437 4.39 19.27 15.65
C LEU A 437 3.64 20.23 14.73
N GLY A 438 2.72 19.72 13.89
CA GLY A 438 1.93 20.57 12.98
C GLY A 438 0.98 21.52 13.72
N ALA A 439 0.39 21.07 14.82
CA ALA A 439 -0.46 21.90 15.66
C ALA A 439 0.35 22.97 16.39
N ALA A 440 1.46 22.56 17.02
CA ALA A 440 2.39 23.47 17.70
C ALA A 440 2.98 24.53 16.76
N ALA A 441 3.37 24.15 15.55
CA ALA A 441 3.87 25.08 14.54
C ALA A 441 2.81 26.12 14.12
N SER A 442 1.54 25.72 14.06
CA SER A 442 0.42 26.64 13.75
C SER A 442 0.26 27.68 14.87
N TRP A 443 0.32 27.24 16.13
CA TRP A 443 0.30 28.14 17.30
C TRP A 443 1.48 29.11 17.33
N VAL A 444 2.71 28.63 17.10
CA VAL A 444 3.92 29.47 17.04
C VAL A 444 3.78 30.57 15.98
N ARG A 445 3.12 30.30 14.85
CA ARG A 445 2.90 31.28 13.76
C ARG A 445 1.65 32.13 13.92
N GLY A 446 0.79 31.83 14.89
CA GLY A 446 -0.52 32.49 15.02
C GLY A 446 -1.44 32.21 13.83
N GLU A 447 -1.33 31.02 13.24
CA GLU A 447 -2.14 30.57 12.10
C GLU A 447 -3.19 29.54 12.56
N PRO A 448 -4.36 29.44 11.88
CA PRO A 448 -5.33 28.39 12.17
C PRO A 448 -4.70 27.00 12.07
N CYS A 449 -5.01 26.13 13.04
CA CYS A 449 -4.52 24.76 13.01
C CYS A 449 -5.18 24.00 11.86
N ALA A 450 -4.37 23.35 11.02
CA ALA A 450 -4.89 22.55 9.91
C ALA A 450 -5.61 21.26 10.37
N PHE A 451 -5.48 20.93 11.67
CA PHE A 451 -6.19 19.84 12.33
C PHE A 451 -7.44 20.31 13.11
N ALA A 452 -7.86 21.57 12.96
CA ALA A 452 -9.11 22.02 13.52
C ALA A 452 -10.30 21.36 12.79
N ASP A 453 -11.39 21.16 13.53
CA ASP A 453 -12.67 20.81 12.91
C ASP A 453 -13.07 21.87 11.89
N ARG A 454 -13.80 21.46 10.86
CA ARG A 454 -14.39 22.38 9.89
C ARG A 454 -15.88 22.43 10.19
N LEU A 455 -16.45 23.59 10.52
CA LEU A 455 -17.81 23.68 11.03
C LEU A 455 -18.80 24.21 9.98
N ALA A 456 -20.04 23.76 10.08
CA ALA A 456 -21.13 24.25 9.23
C ALA A 456 -21.27 25.77 9.33
N GLY A 457 -21.32 26.46 8.19
CA GLY A 457 -21.39 27.91 8.11
C GLY A 457 -20.06 28.66 8.19
N GLU A 458 -18.92 27.99 8.42
CA GLU A 458 -17.59 28.61 8.27
C GLU A 458 -17.24 28.93 6.81
N SER A 459 -17.92 28.25 5.88
CA SER A 459 -18.03 28.64 4.49
C SER A 459 -19.47 28.50 4.00
N GLU A 460 -19.84 29.26 2.97
CA GLU A 460 -21.16 29.26 2.29
C GLU A 460 -21.62 27.86 1.80
N TRP A 461 -20.70 26.92 1.84
CA TRP A 461 -20.70 25.66 1.13
C TRP A 461 -20.49 24.47 2.09
N GLN A 462 -20.11 24.77 3.32
CA GLN A 462 -20.09 23.80 4.39
C GLN A 462 -21.44 23.81 5.10
N THR A 463 -22.30 22.88 4.67
CA THR A 463 -23.65 22.72 5.22
C THR A 463 -23.69 21.82 6.45
N THR A 464 -22.61 21.06 6.69
CA THR A 464 -22.46 20.11 7.80
C THR A 464 -21.09 20.24 8.47
N ASP A 465 -21.02 19.87 9.75
CA ASP A 465 -19.74 19.80 10.46
C ASP A 465 -18.91 18.63 9.97
N VAL A 466 -17.61 18.86 9.85
CA VAL A 466 -16.61 17.85 9.62
C VAL A 466 -15.72 17.81 10.85
N HIS A 467 -15.96 16.79 11.67
CA HIS A 467 -15.16 16.54 12.85
C HIS A 467 -13.94 15.69 12.47
N LEU A 468 -12.75 16.13 12.87
CA LEU A 468 -11.56 15.31 12.73
C LEU A 468 -11.48 14.26 13.85
N GLY A 469 -10.65 13.26 13.58
CA GLY A 469 -10.28 12.21 14.52
C GLY A 469 -9.84 12.75 15.89
N LEU A 470 -10.05 11.95 16.94
CA LEU A 470 -9.92 12.37 18.34
C LEU A 470 -8.53 12.94 18.66
N ILE A 471 -7.45 12.28 18.23
CA ILE A 471 -6.08 12.75 18.48
C ILE A 471 -5.81 14.08 17.77
N ARG A 472 -6.24 14.22 16.50
CA ARG A 472 -6.05 15.44 15.71
C ARG A 472 -6.84 16.62 16.29
N ALA A 473 -8.08 16.37 16.68
CA ALA A 473 -8.93 17.37 17.30
C ALA A 473 -8.40 17.82 18.66
N ARG A 474 -7.90 16.89 19.47
CA ARG A 474 -7.24 17.19 20.75
C ARG A 474 -6.04 18.11 20.52
N ASP A 475 -5.15 17.77 19.61
CA ASP A 475 -3.97 18.59 19.32
C ASP A 475 -4.30 20.00 18.82
N ALA A 476 -5.33 20.14 17.99
CA ALA A 476 -5.81 21.45 17.55
C ALA A 476 -6.35 22.30 18.70
N GLN A 477 -7.24 21.73 19.52
CA GLN A 477 -7.84 22.42 20.68
C GLN A 477 -6.79 22.80 21.73
N LEU A 478 -5.77 21.96 21.92
CA LEU A 478 -4.64 22.28 22.80
C LEU A 478 -3.81 23.43 22.24
N ALA A 479 -3.42 23.37 20.97
CA ALA A 479 -2.61 24.40 20.33
C ALA A 479 -3.29 25.77 20.40
N GLU A 480 -4.60 25.84 20.14
CA GLU A 480 -5.37 27.09 20.20
C GLU A 480 -5.40 27.75 21.58
N ARG A 481 -5.19 26.95 22.64
CA ARG A 481 -5.31 27.37 24.04
C ARG A 481 -4.01 27.26 24.84
N LEU A 482 -2.89 27.05 24.15
CA LEU A 482 -1.56 27.00 24.78
C LEU A 482 -1.27 28.31 25.54
N GLY A 483 -0.99 28.17 26.84
CA GLY A 483 -0.84 29.28 27.79
C GLY A 483 -2.01 29.42 28.77
N GLU A 484 -3.22 29.01 28.37
CA GLU A 484 -4.41 29.07 29.24
C GLU A 484 -4.57 27.83 30.12
N LEU A 485 -4.20 26.66 29.56
CA LEU A 485 -4.50 25.37 30.17
C LEU A 485 -3.57 25.09 31.37
N PRO A 486 -4.10 24.80 32.58
CA PRO A 486 -3.27 24.54 33.75
C PRO A 486 -2.55 23.19 33.69
N VAL A 487 -3.13 22.21 32.99
CA VAL A 487 -2.65 20.83 32.87
C VAL A 487 -3.46 20.10 31.80
N LEU A 488 -2.94 19.02 31.22
CA LEU A 488 -3.68 18.13 30.32
C LEU A 488 -4.39 17.02 31.10
N LEU A 489 -5.68 16.81 30.86
CA LEU A 489 -6.43 15.70 31.48
C LEU A 489 -5.94 14.36 30.94
N SER A 490 -5.66 14.30 29.63
CA SER A 490 -5.28 13.05 28.93
C SER A 490 -3.84 12.60 29.13
N THR A 491 -3.01 13.34 29.89
CA THR A 491 -1.61 12.95 30.15
C THR A 491 -1.58 11.55 30.76
N PRO A 492 -0.84 10.58 30.19
CA PRO A 492 -0.78 9.26 30.78
C PRO A 492 -0.32 9.26 32.23
N SER A 493 -0.82 8.32 33.01
CA SER A 493 -0.27 7.98 34.34
C SER A 493 0.76 6.84 34.24
N ARG A 494 0.67 6.03 33.18
CA ARG A 494 1.55 4.88 32.92
C ARG A 494 2.03 4.88 31.46
N ASP A 495 3.14 4.20 31.20
CA ASP A 495 3.76 4.13 29.85
C ASP A 495 2.89 3.40 28.80
N ASP A 496 1.84 2.69 29.22
CA ASP A 496 0.82 2.09 28.35
C ASP A 496 -0.21 3.11 27.83
N LEU A 497 -0.05 4.39 28.14
CA LEU A 497 -0.97 5.51 27.87
C LEU A 497 -2.21 5.58 28.76
N SER A 498 -2.41 4.65 29.70
CA SER A 498 -3.57 4.69 30.59
C SER A 498 -3.48 5.80 31.63
N VAL A 499 -4.65 6.27 32.07
CA VAL A 499 -4.82 7.35 33.06
C VAL A 499 -5.41 6.76 34.33
N LEU A 500 -4.77 7.01 35.48
CA LEU A 500 -5.29 6.59 36.78
C LEU A 500 -6.35 7.58 37.28
N PRO A 501 -7.40 7.10 37.97
CA PRO A 501 -8.51 7.94 38.42
C PRO A 501 -8.08 9.03 39.42
N ASP A 502 -7.13 8.74 40.31
CA ASP A 502 -6.58 9.74 41.25
C ASP A 502 -5.92 10.91 40.49
N ALA A 503 -5.07 10.59 39.52
CA ALA A 503 -4.40 11.59 38.70
C ALA A 503 -5.40 12.42 37.88
N LEU A 504 -6.43 11.78 37.31
CA LEU A 504 -7.48 12.52 36.59
C LEU A 504 -8.26 13.46 37.52
N THR A 505 -8.60 12.99 38.73
CA THR A 505 -9.30 13.79 39.75
C THR A 505 -8.50 15.02 40.15
N GLU A 506 -7.19 14.86 40.41
CA GLU A 506 -6.30 15.96 40.76
C GLU A 506 -6.25 17.01 39.65
N ARG A 507 -6.08 16.57 38.39
CA ARG A 507 -5.98 17.47 37.24
C ARG A 507 -7.28 18.23 37.00
N LEU A 508 -8.42 17.55 37.12
CA LEU A 508 -9.73 18.18 37.00
C LEU A 508 -9.97 19.23 38.11
N ALA A 509 -9.54 18.94 39.33
CA ALA A 509 -9.59 19.91 40.43
C ALA A 509 -8.76 21.17 40.13
N ARG A 510 -7.61 21.05 39.45
CA ARG A 510 -6.83 22.23 39.02
C ARG A 510 -7.57 23.10 38.02
N TYR A 511 -8.35 22.51 37.10
CA TYR A 511 -9.22 23.28 36.22
C TYR A 511 -10.32 24.02 37.01
N ALA A 512 -10.94 23.36 37.99
CA ALA A 512 -11.95 23.98 38.86
C ALA A 512 -11.36 25.18 39.64
N VAL A 513 -10.15 25.03 40.19
CA VAL A 513 -9.44 26.11 40.91
C VAL A 513 -9.06 27.26 39.97
N ALA A 514 -8.60 26.94 38.76
CA ALA A 514 -8.21 27.95 37.77
C ALA A 514 -9.41 28.67 37.12
N GLY A 515 -10.62 28.13 37.23
CA GLY A 515 -11.81 28.65 36.55
C GLY A 515 -11.73 28.54 35.03
N VAL A 516 -10.97 27.56 34.51
CA VAL A 516 -10.72 27.35 33.08
C VAL A 516 -11.60 26.20 32.58
N ALA A 517 -12.20 26.34 31.40
CA ALA A 517 -12.95 25.25 30.76
C ALA A 517 -12.01 24.17 30.19
N VAL A 518 -12.40 22.90 30.26
CA VAL A 518 -11.64 21.80 29.65
C VAL A 518 -11.89 21.73 28.14
N ALA A 519 -10.89 21.33 27.37
CA ALA A 519 -11.07 21.01 25.95
C ALA A 519 -11.82 19.67 25.83
N GLU A 520 -12.86 19.62 24.99
CA GLU A 520 -13.70 18.43 24.89
C GLU A 520 -12.94 17.20 24.38
N ALA A 521 -12.05 17.36 23.40
CA ALA A 521 -11.31 16.22 22.86
C ALA A 521 -10.30 15.68 23.86
N ASP A 522 -9.71 16.55 24.70
CA ASP A 522 -8.82 16.14 25.80
C ASP A 522 -9.58 15.40 26.91
N LEU A 523 -10.81 15.84 27.23
CA LEU A 523 -11.69 15.16 28.17
C LEU A 523 -12.11 13.78 27.67
N VAL A 524 -12.54 13.68 26.41
CA VAL A 524 -12.95 12.41 25.80
C VAL A 524 -11.76 11.44 25.73
N LEU A 525 -10.58 11.91 25.34
CA LEU A 525 -9.36 11.09 25.32
C LEU A 525 -8.94 10.63 26.72
N ALA A 526 -9.08 11.49 27.74
CA ALA A 526 -8.83 11.10 29.13
C ALA A 526 -9.81 10.02 29.60
N ALA A 527 -11.09 10.10 29.20
CA ALA A 527 -12.10 9.10 29.52
C ALA A 527 -11.81 7.74 28.86
N THR A 528 -11.42 7.72 27.58
CA THR A 528 -11.11 6.47 26.86
C THR A 528 -9.81 5.81 27.33
N ARG A 529 -8.89 6.59 27.90
CA ARG A 529 -7.63 6.11 28.52
C ARG A 529 -7.77 5.77 29.99
N LEU A 530 -8.91 6.04 30.62
CA LEU A 530 -9.12 5.81 32.04
C LEU A 530 -8.97 4.32 32.39
N ASP A 531 -8.21 4.02 33.44
CA ASP A 531 -8.19 2.69 34.06
C ASP A 531 -9.51 2.45 34.80
N LEU A 532 -10.53 2.05 34.03
CA LEU A 532 -11.89 1.81 34.51
C LEU A 532 -11.94 0.84 35.69
N PRO A 533 -11.21 -0.29 35.71
CA PRO A 533 -11.12 -1.17 36.87
C PRO A 533 -10.64 -0.50 38.16
N ALA A 534 -9.83 0.55 38.09
CA ALA A 534 -9.34 1.29 39.26
C ALA A 534 -10.34 2.32 39.81
N VAL A 535 -11.47 2.56 39.13
CA VAL A 535 -12.46 3.57 39.53
C VAL A 535 -13.28 3.09 40.73
N THR A 536 -13.32 3.91 41.79
CA THR A 536 -14.10 3.67 43.01
C THR A 536 -15.32 4.58 43.06
N ASP A 537 -16.25 4.31 43.98
CA ASP A 537 -17.40 5.18 44.19
C ASP A 537 -17.02 6.55 44.79
N ALA A 538 -15.88 6.62 45.50
CA ALA A 538 -15.32 7.88 45.96
C ALA A 538 -14.88 8.77 44.79
N HIS A 539 -14.24 8.20 43.76
CA HIS A 539 -13.91 8.93 42.53
C HIS A 539 -15.17 9.45 41.83
N ARG A 540 -16.19 8.60 41.67
CA ARG A 540 -17.47 8.99 41.07
C ARG A 540 -18.15 10.12 41.85
N ALA A 541 -18.12 10.09 43.19
CA ALA A 541 -18.66 11.15 44.02
C ALA A 541 -17.88 12.46 43.83
N ALA A 542 -16.54 12.40 43.91
CA ALA A 542 -15.69 13.58 43.73
C ALA A 542 -15.88 14.24 42.35
N TRP A 543 -16.01 13.45 41.27
CA TRP A 543 -16.25 14.00 39.94
C TRP A 543 -17.63 14.64 39.79
N ARG A 544 -18.69 14.13 40.44
CA ARG A 544 -20.00 14.78 40.40
C ARG A 544 -19.98 16.19 41.00
N ASP A 545 -19.11 16.43 41.97
CA ASP A 545 -18.96 17.72 42.64
C ASP A 545 -18.03 18.69 41.89
N LEU A 546 -17.28 18.21 40.89
CA LEU A 546 -16.38 19.02 40.06
C LEU A 546 -17.08 19.55 38.81
N ASP A 547 -17.82 20.66 38.99
CA ASP A 547 -18.55 21.33 37.91
C ASP A 547 -17.63 22.22 37.04
N VAL A 548 -16.85 21.58 36.16
CA VAL A 548 -15.92 22.26 35.24
C VAL A 548 -16.52 22.34 33.84
N PRO A 549 -16.69 23.55 33.26
CA PRO A 549 -17.24 23.71 31.92
C PRO A 549 -16.42 23.03 30.83
N VAL A 550 -17.08 22.54 29.78
CA VAL A 550 -16.46 21.91 28.61
C VAL A 550 -16.56 22.84 27.40
N LEU A 551 -15.45 23.01 26.68
CA LEU A 551 -15.36 23.80 25.45
C LEU A 551 -15.05 22.89 24.26
N GLY A 552 -15.92 22.91 23.25
CA GLY A 552 -15.69 22.26 21.96
C GLY A 552 -15.41 23.26 20.85
N SER A 553 -15.24 22.75 19.63
CA SER A 553 -14.89 23.58 18.45
C SER A 553 -15.94 24.65 18.12
N ARG A 554 -17.21 24.44 18.50
CA ARG A 554 -18.32 25.42 18.34
C ARG A 554 -18.51 26.36 19.54
N GLY A 555 -17.65 26.26 20.56
CA GLY A 555 -17.83 26.93 21.83
C GLY A 555 -18.34 25.97 22.92
N PRO A 556 -19.00 26.49 23.98
CA PRO A 556 -19.36 25.70 25.15
C PRO A 556 -20.27 24.51 24.82
N ILE A 557 -19.96 23.35 25.37
CA ILE A 557 -20.82 22.17 25.32
C ILE A 557 -21.76 22.22 26.53
N ALA A 558 -23.03 21.83 26.33
CA ALA A 558 -24.03 21.73 27.40
C ALA A 558 -23.79 20.49 28.29
N ALA A 559 -22.58 20.36 28.82
CA ALA A 559 -22.13 19.30 29.70
C ALA A 559 -21.01 19.83 30.60
N SER A 560 -20.84 19.19 31.76
CA SER A 560 -19.78 19.49 32.72
C SER A 560 -18.84 18.30 32.84
N ALA A 561 -17.54 18.55 32.91
CA ALA A 561 -16.50 17.54 32.77
C ALA A 561 -16.58 16.46 33.85
N GLY A 562 -16.73 16.86 35.12
CA GLY A 562 -16.81 15.92 36.25
C GLY A 562 -18.04 15.00 36.18
N PRO A 563 -19.27 15.54 36.12
CA PRO A 563 -20.48 14.73 35.93
C PRO A 563 -20.42 13.83 34.69
N THR A 564 -19.82 14.30 33.59
CA THR A 564 -19.63 13.50 32.37
C THR A 564 -18.72 12.30 32.62
N LEU A 565 -17.57 12.48 33.28
CA LEU A 565 -16.66 11.38 33.63
C LEU A 565 -17.34 10.36 34.55
N ALA A 566 -18.07 10.84 35.57
CA ALA A 566 -18.81 9.96 36.47
C ALA A 566 -19.86 9.11 35.72
N ALA A 567 -20.59 9.71 34.79
CA ALA A 567 -21.56 9.03 33.94
C ALA A 567 -20.88 8.02 33.01
N TYR A 568 -19.79 8.42 32.33
CA TYR A 568 -19.02 7.57 31.42
C TYR A 568 -18.55 6.26 32.07
N THR A 569 -18.22 6.28 33.37
CA THR A 569 -17.81 5.03 34.05
C THR A 569 -18.92 4.00 34.21
N LEU A 570 -20.18 4.39 33.97
CA LEU A 570 -21.35 3.51 33.99
C LEU A 570 -21.74 3.02 32.59
N ASP A 571 -21.37 3.76 31.54
CA ASP A 571 -21.60 3.42 30.14
C ASP A 571 -20.35 3.62 29.27
N PRO A 572 -19.19 3.01 29.59
CA PRO A 572 -17.96 3.28 28.85
C PRO A 572 -18.02 2.71 27.43
N VAL A 573 -17.14 3.20 26.56
CA VAL A 573 -16.94 2.54 25.25
C VAL A 573 -16.26 1.20 25.48
N LEU A 574 -16.93 0.13 25.08
CA LEU A 574 -16.41 -1.22 25.17
C LEU A 574 -15.85 -1.68 23.83
N GLU A 575 -14.84 -2.54 23.90
CA GLU A 575 -14.28 -3.20 22.72
C GLU A 575 -15.36 -4.11 22.09
N PRO A 576 -15.73 -3.91 20.81
CA PRO A 576 -16.70 -4.75 20.12
C PRO A 576 -16.23 -6.20 19.99
N ALA A 577 -17.18 -7.14 20.10
CA ALA A 577 -16.92 -8.54 19.77
C ALA A 577 -16.61 -8.71 18.26
N PRO A 578 -15.79 -9.70 17.88
CA PRO A 578 -15.58 -10.04 16.47
C PRO A 578 -16.91 -10.44 15.80
N SER A 579 -17.08 -10.04 14.53
CA SER A 579 -18.30 -10.31 13.77
C SER A 579 -18.06 -11.45 12.77
N PRO A 580 -18.78 -12.58 12.86
CA PRO A 580 -18.65 -13.68 11.90
C PRO A 580 -19.28 -13.37 10.53
N THR A 581 -20.01 -12.27 10.39
CA THR A 581 -20.79 -11.92 9.18
C THR A 581 -20.30 -10.61 8.54
N GLY A 582 -19.23 -10.70 7.74
CA GLY A 582 -19.14 -9.97 6.47
C GLY A 582 -18.77 -8.48 6.43
N SER A 583 -18.22 -7.85 7.48
CA SER A 583 -17.40 -6.65 7.24
C SER A 583 -16.05 -7.09 6.66
N ALA A 584 -15.51 -6.34 5.68
CA ALA A 584 -14.19 -6.65 5.07
C ALA A 584 -13.07 -6.79 6.12
N ASP A 585 -13.28 -6.20 7.30
CA ASP A 585 -12.32 -6.18 8.40
C ASP A 585 -12.61 -7.25 9.48
N GLY A 586 -13.77 -7.93 9.48
CA GLY A 586 -14.10 -8.98 10.47
C GLY A 586 -14.48 -8.48 11.88
N HIS A 587 -14.71 -7.17 12.05
CA HIS A 587 -14.97 -6.54 13.35
C HIS A 587 -16.40 -5.99 13.48
N GLY A 588 -16.90 -5.92 14.72
CA GLY A 588 -18.19 -5.30 15.09
C GLY A 588 -18.14 -3.76 15.13
N GLN A 589 -19.29 -3.12 15.32
CA GLN A 589 -19.40 -1.66 15.40
C GLN A 589 -19.02 -1.12 16.79
N VAL A 590 -18.29 0.00 16.81
CA VAL A 590 -18.05 0.78 18.03
C VAL A 590 -19.28 1.64 18.30
N VAL A 591 -19.80 1.60 19.53
CA VAL A 591 -21.01 2.34 19.91
C VAL A 591 -20.63 3.56 20.76
N LYS A 592 -21.16 4.72 20.38
CA LYS A 592 -21.01 5.95 21.17
C LYS A 592 -21.90 5.89 22.43
N PRO A 593 -21.37 6.19 23.61
CA PRO A 593 -22.12 6.08 24.86
C PRO A 593 -23.03 7.29 25.11
N ALA A 594 -24.05 7.10 25.94
CA ALA A 594 -25.06 8.12 26.23
C ALA A 594 -24.47 9.29 27.04
N SER A 595 -23.51 9.01 27.91
CA SER A 595 -22.72 10.03 28.63
C SER A 595 -22.01 11.03 27.71
N LEU A 596 -21.71 10.65 26.47
CA LEU A 596 -21.07 11.51 25.47
C LEU A 596 -22.04 12.02 24.40
N ALA A 597 -23.36 11.89 24.59
CA ALA A 597 -24.36 12.26 23.59
C ALA A 597 -24.23 13.73 23.11
N ALA A 598 -23.93 14.66 24.03
CA ALA A 598 -23.75 16.08 23.74
C ALA A 598 -22.42 16.44 23.04
N PHE A 599 -21.47 15.50 22.96
CA PHE A 599 -20.15 15.72 22.38
C PHE A 599 -20.16 15.48 20.86
N PRO A 600 -19.21 16.04 20.10
CA PRO A 600 -19.03 15.71 18.69
C PRO A 600 -18.88 14.18 18.46
N PRO A 601 -19.31 13.65 17.31
CA PRO A 601 -19.20 12.22 16.97
C PRO A 601 -17.76 11.81 16.62
N ARG A 602 -16.85 11.87 17.61
CA ARG A 602 -15.45 11.42 17.47
C ARG A 602 -15.23 9.95 17.78
N LEU A 603 -16.23 9.33 18.41
CA LEU A 603 -16.24 7.92 18.78
C LEU A 603 -17.49 7.26 18.17
N GLY A 604 -17.32 6.02 17.72
CA GLY A 604 -18.38 5.19 17.13
C GLY A 604 -18.24 5.01 15.61
N GLY A 605 -18.88 3.96 15.07
CA GLY A 605 -18.85 3.62 13.65
C GLY A 605 -18.15 2.29 13.36
N GLY A 606 -17.57 2.18 12.15
CA GLY A 606 -16.82 1.00 11.72
C GLY A 606 -15.46 0.89 12.42
N TRP A 607 -14.93 -0.33 12.47
CA TRP A 607 -13.66 -0.64 13.15
C TRP A 607 -12.44 0.06 12.55
N SER A 608 -12.44 0.27 11.23
CA SER A 608 -11.41 1.03 10.52
C SER A 608 -11.21 2.46 11.01
N GLY A 609 -12.19 3.02 11.75
CA GLY A 609 -12.10 4.35 12.34
C GLY A 609 -11.51 4.41 13.75
N VAL A 610 -11.03 3.30 14.32
CA VAL A 610 -10.45 3.29 15.68
C VAL A 610 -9.00 3.78 15.64
N GLU A 611 -8.75 4.94 16.25
CA GLU A 611 -7.40 5.51 16.34
C GLU A 611 -6.53 4.81 17.39
N GLN A 612 -5.27 4.54 17.01
CA GLN A 612 -4.25 4.01 17.93
C GLN A 612 -4.07 4.95 19.13
N GLY A 613 -3.77 4.38 20.31
CA GLY A 613 -3.51 5.14 21.53
C GLY A 613 -4.74 5.82 22.17
N VAL A 614 -5.93 5.71 21.59
CA VAL A 614 -7.19 6.18 22.20
C VAL A 614 -7.69 5.22 23.27
N HIS A 615 -7.58 3.90 23.01
CA HIS A 615 -8.03 2.83 23.90
C HIS A 615 -6.87 1.89 24.29
N PRO A 616 -6.04 2.25 25.29
CA PRO A 616 -4.84 1.48 25.64
C PRO A 616 -5.13 0.07 26.20
N ALA A 617 -6.34 -0.11 26.76
CA ALA A 617 -6.78 -1.38 27.33
C ALA A 617 -7.32 -2.36 26.27
N TRP A 618 -7.75 -1.87 25.10
CA TRP A 618 -8.36 -2.72 24.08
C TRP A 618 -7.36 -3.71 23.52
N ALA A 619 -7.73 -4.98 23.48
CA ALA A 619 -6.95 -6.02 22.85
C ALA A 619 -6.64 -5.61 21.40
N ARG A 620 -7.67 -5.31 20.61
CA ARG A 620 -7.70 -5.27 19.13
C ARG A 620 -7.39 -3.94 18.45
N ALA A 621 -7.25 -2.84 19.19
CA ALA A 621 -7.18 -1.47 18.65
C ALA A 621 -5.94 -1.11 17.81
N PHE A 622 -5.08 -2.07 17.44
CA PHE A 622 -3.80 -1.82 16.79
C PHE A 622 -3.74 -2.17 15.29
N SER A 623 -4.76 -2.87 14.74
CA SER A 623 -4.64 -3.55 13.45
C SER A 623 -5.14 -2.80 12.21
N SER A 624 -5.74 -1.61 12.31
CA SER A 624 -6.21 -0.91 11.08
C SER A 624 -6.38 0.59 11.28
N GLY A 625 -5.49 1.38 10.69
CA GLY A 625 -5.71 2.80 10.44
C GLY A 625 -5.51 3.10 8.95
N ASP A 626 -6.20 4.13 8.45
CA ASP A 626 -6.26 4.58 7.04
C ASP A 626 -4.90 4.81 6.32
N ASP A 627 -3.76 4.76 7.02
CA ASP A 627 -2.43 5.10 6.49
C ASP A 627 -1.52 3.89 6.19
N GLY A 628 -2.03 2.65 6.23
CA GLY A 628 -1.25 1.46 5.88
C GLY A 628 -0.34 0.95 7.01
N ILE A 629 0.39 -0.13 6.71
CA ILE A 629 1.29 -0.95 7.57
C ILE A 629 1.69 -0.27 8.90
N PRO A 630 1.48 -0.90 10.08
CA PRO A 630 1.89 -0.33 11.36
C PRO A 630 3.38 0.04 11.34
N THR A 631 3.75 1.28 11.66
CA THR A 631 5.18 1.64 11.77
C THR A 631 5.82 0.99 13.00
N GLY A 632 7.14 0.78 13.03
CA GLY A 632 7.82 0.18 14.19
C GLY A 632 7.60 0.98 15.49
N THR A 633 7.43 2.31 15.39
CA THR A 633 7.07 3.15 16.55
C THR A 633 5.71 2.76 17.15
N ALA A 634 4.73 2.46 16.30
CA ALA A 634 3.42 2.00 16.74
C ALA A 634 3.56 0.64 17.45
N LEU A 635 4.24 -0.32 16.83
CA LEU A 635 4.47 -1.65 17.43
C LEU A 635 5.19 -1.58 18.78
N ARG A 636 6.14 -0.66 18.94
CA ARG A 636 6.80 -0.44 20.23
C ARG A 636 5.88 0.15 21.30
N GLN A 637 4.90 0.98 20.92
CA GLN A 637 3.87 1.44 21.85
C GLN A 637 2.90 0.31 22.23
N LEU A 638 2.57 -0.60 21.28
CA LEU A 638 1.82 -1.83 21.59
C LEU A 638 2.56 -2.72 22.61
N ALA A 639 3.89 -2.79 22.51
CA ALA A 639 4.73 -3.51 23.45
C ALA A 639 4.81 -2.87 24.86
N ARG A 640 4.05 -1.81 25.16
CA ARG A 640 3.98 -1.17 26.48
C ARG A 640 2.68 -1.45 27.22
N ARG A 641 1.90 -2.45 26.84
CA ARG A 641 0.60 -2.71 27.47
C ARG A 641 0.71 -3.39 28.84
N ALA A 642 -0.36 -3.30 29.63
CA ALA A 642 -0.46 -3.94 30.95
C ALA A 642 -0.86 -5.43 30.90
N ALA A 643 -1.43 -5.90 29.80
CA ALA A 643 -1.91 -7.26 29.62
C ALA A 643 -1.18 -7.95 28.45
N PRO A 644 -0.98 -9.28 28.51
CA PRO A 644 -0.41 -10.03 27.40
C PRO A 644 -1.16 -9.79 26.10
N LEU A 645 -0.42 -9.89 24.99
CA LEU A 645 -0.99 -9.83 23.65
C LEU A 645 -1.92 -11.02 23.47
N SER A 646 -3.13 -10.76 22.98
CA SER A 646 -4.00 -11.83 22.50
C SER A 646 -3.38 -12.51 21.27
N ASP A 647 -3.85 -13.71 20.96
CA ASP A 647 -3.26 -14.52 19.90
C ASP A 647 -3.14 -13.79 18.55
N MET A 648 -4.19 -13.05 18.19
CA MET A 648 -4.22 -12.21 16.99
C MET A 648 -3.16 -11.08 17.00
N HIS A 649 -2.88 -10.42 18.12
CA HIS A 649 -1.85 -9.36 18.17
C HIS A 649 -0.43 -9.91 18.17
N ALA A 650 -0.25 -11.06 18.81
CA ALA A 650 1.00 -11.78 18.71
C ALA A 650 1.27 -12.14 17.25
N ALA A 651 0.24 -12.63 16.54
CA ALA A 651 0.32 -12.92 15.12
C ALA A 651 0.59 -11.65 14.28
N ASP A 652 -0.19 -10.58 14.45
CA ASP A 652 -0.03 -9.31 13.74
C ASP A 652 1.36 -8.68 13.95
N LEU A 653 1.85 -8.66 15.20
CA LEU A 653 3.19 -8.16 15.54
C LEU A 653 4.29 -8.95 14.83
N LEU A 654 4.15 -10.28 14.78
CA LEU A 654 5.13 -11.16 14.14
C LEU A 654 5.04 -11.09 12.60
N THR A 655 3.86 -10.87 12.03
CA THR A 655 3.70 -10.73 10.57
C THR A 655 4.04 -9.32 10.07
N ALA A 656 3.83 -8.28 10.87
CA ALA A 656 4.19 -6.90 10.52
C ALA A 656 5.69 -6.75 10.24
N GLN A 657 6.53 -7.64 10.79
CA GLN A 657 7.94 -7.72 10.44
C GLN A 657 8.17 -7.85 8.93
N ARG A 658 7.33 -8.62 8.21
CA ARG A 658 7.42 -8.77 6.75
C ARG A 658 7.35 -7.43 6.03
N ASP A 659 6.32 -6.64 6.36
CA ASP A 659 6.01 -5.40 5.66
C ASP A 659 6.97 -4.26 6.04
N LEU A 660 7.63 -4.40 7.19
CA LEU A 660 8.61 -3.44 7.70
C LEU A 660 10.06 -3.80 7.36
N LEU A 661 10.35 -4.96 6.77
CA LEU A 661 11.71 -5.38 6.39
C LEU A 661 12.46 -4.32 5.55
N ASP A 662 11.74 -3.60 4.69
CA ASP A 662 12.34 -2.56 3.82
C ASP A 662 12.20 -1.13 4.37
N ALA A 663 11.27 -0.90 5.31
CA ALA A 663 10.88 0.45 5.76
C ALA A 663 11.37 0.80 7.17
N ASP A 664 11.37 -0.17 8.10
CA ASP A 664 11.78 -0.02 9.50
C ASP A 664 12.13 -1.41 10.09
N PRO A 665 13.17 -2.09 9.55
CA PRO A 665 13.48 -3.48 9.92
C PRO A 665 13.80 -3.63 11.42
N ASP A 666 14.48 -2.64 12.00
CA ASP A 666 14.86 -2.64 13.40
C ASP A 666 13.66 -2.41 14.33
N GLY A 667 12.71 -1.56 13.94
CA GLY A 667 11.57 -1.19 14.78
C GLY A 667 10.64 -2.36 15.11
N ALA A 668 10.36 -3.23 14.13
CA ALA A 668 9.46 -4.39 14.31
C ALA A 668 10.10 -5.49 15.17
N ALA A 669 11.35 -5.82 14.88
CA ALA A 669 12.11 -6.82 15.63
C ALA A 669 12.32 -6.37 17.08
N GLN A 670 12.65 -5.09 17.28
CA GLN A 670 12.78 -4.49 18.61
C GLN A 670 11.44 -4.50 19.37
N ALA A 671 10.32 -4.23 18.71
CA ALA A 671 9.00 -4.32 19.33
C ALA A 671 8.68 -5.74 19.82
N ALA A 672 9.00 -6.77 19.02
CA ALA A 672 8.82 -8.17 19.40
C ALA A 672 9.70 -8.56 20.60
N LEU A 673 10.97 -8.13 20.60
CA LEU A 673 11.89 -8.34 21.71
C LEU A 673 11.38 -7.65 22.99
N GLU A 674 11.01 -6.38 22.90
CA GLU A 674 10.46 -5.63 24.03
C GLU A 674 9.17 -6.26 24.58
N ALA A 675 8.29 -6.74 23.70
CA ALA A 675 7.06 -7.42 24.10
C ALA A 675 7.36 -8.72 24.84
N PHE A 676 8.33 -9.51 24.38
CA PHE A 676 8.74 -10.74 25.06
C PHE A 676 9.41 -10.45 26.41
N GLU A 677 10.37 -9.51 26.47
CA GLU A 677 11.06 -9.11 27.71
C GLU A 677 10.09 -8.59 28.78
N ARG A 678 8.96 -8.04 28.36
CA ARG A 678 7.88 -7.56 29.24
C ARG A 678 6.83 -8.63 29.57
N GLY A 679 7.01 -9.88 29.12
CA GLY A 679 6.05 -10.97 29.32
C GLY A 679 4.72 -10.74 28.60
N LEU A 680 4.70 -9.91 27.55
CA LEU A 680 3.51 -9.62 26.75
C LEU A 680 3.36 -10.57 25.56
N LEU A 681 4.47 -11.02 24.98
CA LEU A 681 4.49 -11.96 23.87
C LEU A 681 4.81 -13.37 24.40
N LEU A 682 3.79 -14.22 24.51
CA LEU A 682 3.91 -15.56 25.09
C LEU A 682 4.23 -16.61 24.00
N PRO A 683 5.06 -17.63 24.30
CA PRO A 683 5.18 -18.81 23.45
C PRO A 683 3.84 -19.44 23.12
N GLY A 684 3.60 -19.73 21.84
CA GLY A 684 2.35 -20.32 21.36
C GLY A 684 1.16 -19.37 21.25
N ALA A 685 1.30 -18.08 21.62
CA ALA A 685 0.24 -17.10 21.43
C ALA A 685 0.01 -16.79 19.94
N ALA A 686 1.06 -16.80 19.12
CA ALA A 686 0.91 -16.54 17.69
C ALA A 686 0.35 -17.78 16.97
N ASP A 687 -0.98 -17.87 16.89
CA ASP A 687 -1.63 -18.84 16.02
C ASP A 687 -1.69 -18.28 14.59
N ALA A 688 -0.93 -18.89 13.69
CA ALA A 688 -0.92 -18.53 12.27
C ALA A 688 -2.30 -18.76 11.59
N ALA A 689 -3.18 -19.58 12.19
CA ALA A 689 -4.55 -19.78 11.72
C ALA A 689 -5.48 -18.59 12.03
N LEU A 690 -5.10 -17.72 12.98
CA LEU A 690 -5.85 -16.51 13.36
C LEU A 690 -5.41 -15.25 12.59
N LEU A 691 -4.49 -15.39 11.64
CA LEU A 691 -4.14 -14.30 10.73
C LEU A 691 -5.35 -13.96 9.85
N ALA A 692 -5.67 -12.66 9.75
CA ALA A 692 -6.81 -12.16 8.98
C ALA A 692 -6.78 -12.58 7.50
N GLU A 693 -5.57 -12.81 6.95
CA GLU A 693 -5.36 -13.42 5.65
C GLU A 693 -4.30 -14.55 5.75
N PRO A 694 -4.41 -15.62 4.94
CA PRO A 694 -3.37 -16.63 4.87
C PRO A 694 -2.03 -15.97 4.48
N PRO A 695 -0.95 -16.18 5.24
CA PRO A 695 0.31 -15.50 4.98
C PRO A 695 0.85 -15.86 3.59
N THR A 696 1.00 -14.86 2.73
CA THR A 696 1.66 -14.97 1.43
C THR A 696 3.18 -14.82 1.59
N ALA A 697 3.95 -15.44 0.69
CA ALA A 697 5.43 -15.41 0.71
C ALA A 697 6.08 -16.01 1.98
N LEU A 698 5.72 -17.26 2.31
CA LEU A 698 6.24 -18.00 3.49
C LEU A 698 7.77 -17.99 3.63
N ALA A 699 8.51 -17.93 2.51
CA ALA A 699 9.97 -17.88 2.53
C ALA A 699 10.51 -16.63 3.23
N SER A 700 9.95 -15.46 2.95
CA SER A 700 10.38 -14.20 3.59
C SER A 700 10.01 -14.19 5.07
N LEU A 701 8.85 -14.75 5.41
CA LEU A 701 8.39 -14.85 6.80
C LEU A 701 9.26 -15.81 7.62
N ALA A 702 9.61 -16.98 7.05
CA ALA A 702 10.52 -17.93 7.68
C ALA A 702 11.89 -17.30 7.97
N LEU A 703 12.42 -16.50 7.04
CA LEU A 703 13.67 -15.76 7.25
C LEU A 703 13.57 -14.74 8.38
N ALA A 704 12.54 -13.88 8.34
CA ALA A 704 12.33 -12.86 9.38
C ALA A 704 12.17 -13.47 10.78
N TRP A 705 11.48 -14.61 10.88
CA TRP A 705 11.30 -15.32 12.15
C TRP A 705 12.55 -16.07 12.59
N GLN A 706 13.39 -16.54 11.66
CA GLN A 706 14.71 -17.08 12.01
C GLN A 706 15.63 -15.99 12.57
N ASP A 707 15.61 -14.78 12.02
CA ASP A 707 16.34 -13.63 12.57
C ASP A 707 15.77 -13.21 13.92
N THR A 708 14.45 -13.20 14.08
CA THR A 708 13.76 -12.98 15.36
C THR A 708 14.16 -14.02 16.41
N ALA A 709 14.27 -15.29 16.03
CA ALA A 709 14.71 -16.34 16.94
C ALA A 709 16.13 -16.07 17.48
N GLN A 710 17.04 -15.57 16.64
CA GLN A 710 18.40 -15.22 17.05
C GLN A 710 18.45 -14.11 18.11
N LEU A 711 17.39 -13.30 18.24
CA LEU A 711 17.25 -12.31 19.32
C LEU A 711 16.89 -12.94 20.69
N GLY A 712 16.74 -14.27 20.76
CA GLY A 712 16.34 -14.98 21.97
C GLY A 712 14.86 -15.37 22.02
N LEU A 713 14.17 -15.32 20.87
CA LEU A 713 12.72 -15.50 20.76
C LEU A 713 12.33 -16.83 20.10
N ALA A 714 13.23 -17.82 20.09
CA ALA A 714 12.95 -19.12 19.46
C ALA A 714 11.69 -19.80 20.05
N SER A 715 11.44 -19.63 21.35
CA SER A 715 10.25 -20.17 22.03
C SER A 715 8.93 -19.58 21.49
N VAL A 716 8.96 -18.35 20.97
CA VAL A 716 7.78 -17.70 20.38
C VAL A 716 7.53 -18.19 18.96
N VAL A 717 8.56 -18.23 18.12
CA VAL A 717 8.40 -18.52 16.69
C VAL A 717 8.37 -20.01 16.36
N TRP A 718 8.85 -20.89 17.24
CA TRP A 718 8.92 -22.34 16.99
C TRP A 718 7.56 -22.96 16.63
N GLY A 719 6.55 -22.76 17.49
CA GLY A 719 5.19 -23.24 17.24
C GLY A 719 4.54 -22.53 16.05
N ALA A 720 4.81 -21.24 15.88
CA ALA A 720 4.27 -20.46 14.76
C ALA A 720 4.79 -20.96 13.40
N LEU A 721 6.08 -21.33 13.30
CA LEU A 721 6.66 -21.94 12.10
C LEU A 721 5.97 -23.28 11.76
N ASP A 722 5.68 -24.11 12.76
CA ASP A 722 4.93 -25.35 12.53
C ASP A 722 3.48 -25.09 12.10
N ALA A 723 2.83 -24.07 12.67
CA ALA A 723 1.50 -23.64 12.26
C ALA A 723 1.47 -23.16 10.80
N LEU A 724 2.52 -22.48 10.32
CA LEU A 724 2.66 -22.14 8.89
C LEU A 724 2.78 -23.39 8.02
N ALA A 725 3.56 -24.39 8.47
CA ALA A 725 3.66 -25.66 7.76
C ALA A 725 2.31 -26.38 7.71
N LEU A 726 1.56 -26.38 8.81
CA LEU A 726 0.22 -26.94 8.89
C LEU A 726 -0.75 -26.23 7.95
N GLY A 727 -0.81 -24.89 7.99
CA GLY A 727 -1.64 -24.09 7.09
C GLY A 727 -1.32 -24.33 5.61
N SER A 728 -0.03 -24.47 5.27
CA SER A 728 0.40 -24.84 3.91
C SER A 728 -0.02 -26.26 3.51
N VAL A 729 0.03 -27.21 4.45
CA VAL A 729 -0.38 -28.60 4.21
C VAL A 729 -1.89 -28.72 4.03
N LEU A 730 -2.67 -27.97 4.80
CA LEU A 730 -4.13 -27.92 4.73
C LEU A 730 -4.64 -27.14 3.51
N ALA A 731 -3.85 -26.18 3.01
CA ALA A 731 -4.17 -25.49 1.77
C ALA A 731 -4.29 -26.44 0.57
N GLN A 732 -5.12 -26.05 -0.40
CA GLN A 732 -5.37 -26.83 -1.62
C GLN A 732 -4.09 -27.19 -2.38
N ARG A 733 -3.05 -26.35 -2.29
CA ARG A 733 -1.70 -26.60 -2.80
C ARG A 733 -0.69 -26.14 -1.76
N LEU A 734 0.42 -26.87 -1.64
CA LEU A 734 1.54 -26.42 -0.82
C LEU A 734 1.95 -25.01 -1.25
N GLN A 735 1.98 -24.12 -0.27
CA GLN A 735 2.30 -22.72 -0.49
C GLN A 735 3.77 -22.56 -0.89
N PRO A 736 4.10 -21.67 -1.84
CA PRO A 736 5.49 -21.29 -2.10
C PRO A 736 6.17 -20.81 -0.80
N GLY A 737 7.38 -21.30 -0.52
CA GLY A 737 8.09 -21.00 0.73
C GLY A 737 7.97 -22.05 1.83
N THR A 738 7.19 -23.13 1.63
CA THR A 738 7.04 -24.19 2.65
C THR A 738 8.36 -24.91 2.95
N ALA A 739 9.27 -25.00 1.97
CA ALA A 739 10.56 -25.65 2.21
C ALA A 739 11.42 -24.82 3.16
N GLU A 740 11.38 -23.50 3.00
CA GLU A 740 12.09 -22.52 3.82
C GLU A 740 11.57 -22.51 5.26
N VAL A 741 10.26 -22.72 5.47
CA VAL A 741 9.69 -22.94 6.82
C VAL A 741 10.28 -24.20 7.47
N VAL A 742 10.39 -25.30 6.73
CA VAL A 742 11.03 -26.53 7.24
C VAL A 742 12.53 -26.34 7.49
N ASP A 743 13.21 -25.59 6.63
CA ASP A 743 14.63 -25.26 6.81
C ASP A 743 14.84 -24.42 8.10
N ALA A 744 13.96 -23.46 8.38
CA ALA A 744 14.00 -22.67 9.61
C ALA A 744 13.75 -23.53 10.87
N LEU A 745 12.78 -24.45 10.81
CA LEU A 745 12.57 -25.44 11.88
C LEU A 745 13.81 -26.33 12.09
N ALA A 746 14.45 -26.78 11.01
CA ALA A 746 15.67 -27.58 11.10
C ALA A 746 16.84 -26.77 11.70
N ALA A 747 16.96 -25.49 11.35
CA ALA A 747 18.00 -24.60 11.87
C ALA A 747 17.85 -24.33 13.37
N LEU A 748 16.61 -24.23 13.88
CA LEU A 748 16.32 -23.98 15.29
C LEU A 748 16.32 -25.24 16.16
N ALA A 749 16.23 -26.43 15.56
CA ALA A 749 16.15 -27.70 16.30
C ALA A 749 17.27 -27.93 17.35
N PRO A 750 18.55 -27.55 17.12
CA PRO A 750 19.59 -27.65 18.15
C PRO A 750 19.30 -26.80 19.40
N GLU A 751 18.75 -25.59 19.24
CA GLU A 751 18.39 -24.69 20.35
C GLU A 751 17.24 -25.29 21.17
N VAL A 752 16.22 -25.84 20.51
CA VAL A 752 15.09 -26.51 21.18
C VAL A 752 15.56 -27.72 21.97
N ARG A 753 16.49 -28.51 21.41
CA ARG A 753 17.06 -29.68 22.09
C ARG A 753 17.84 -29.27 23.35
N ALA A 754 18.62 -28.19 23.26
CA ALA A 754 19.32 -27.63 24.42
C ALA A 754 18.34 -27.13 25.49
N ALA A 755 17.27 -26.44 25.08
CA ALA A 755 16.24 -25.93 25.99
C ALA A 755 15.48 -27.03 26.74
N VAL A 756 15.06 -28.09 26.04
CA VAL A 756 14.40 -29.25 26.66
C VAL A 756 15.37 -29.95 27.62
N SER A 757 16.63 -30.12 27.22
CA SER A 757 17.66 -30.74 28.09
C SER A 757 17.95 -29.92 29.35
N ALA A 758 17.86 -28.59 29.24
CA ALA A 758 18.02 -27.66 30.35
C ALA A 758 16.75 -27.50 31.21
N GLY A 759 15.62 -28.11 30.83
CA GLY A 759 14.33 -27.97 31.52
C GLY A 759 13.63 -26.63 31.28
N HIS A 760 14.04 -25.85 30.27
CA HIS A 760 13.40 -24.59 29.89
C HIS A 760 12.20 -24.79 28.94
N ALA A 761 11.98 -26.00 28.43
CA ALA A 761 10.87 -26.38 27.56
C ALA A 761 10.38 -27.79 27.89
N ASP A 762 9.07 -28.02 27.77
CA ASP A 762 8.48 -29.37 27.90
C ASP A 762 8.77 -30.23 26.65
N ALA A 763 8.79 -31.55 26.80
CA ALA A 763 9.01 -32.47 25.67
C ALA A 763 7.94 -32.36 24.56
N ALA A 764 6.73 -31.89 24.88
CA ALA A 764 5.63 -31.67 23.94
C ALA A 764 5.95 -30.66 22.82
N VAL A 765 6.99 -29.82 22.95
CA VAL A 765 7.42 -28.90 21.87
C VAL A 765 7.86 -29.65 20.60
N TRP A 766 8.10 -30.95 20.68
CA TRP A 766 8.46 -31.82 19.54
C TRP A 766 7.26 -32.49 18.86
N ASP A 767 6.03 -32.17 19.26
CA ASP A 767 4.83 -32.73 18.63
C ASP A 767 4.73 -32.31 17.15
N LEU A 768 5.00 -31.03 16.84
CA LEU A 768 5.11 -30.47 15.47
C LEU A 768 4.10 -31.08 14.46
N PRO A 769 2.77 -30.94 14.70
CA PRO A 769 1.74 -31.55 13.87
C PRO A 769 1.82 -31.14 12.39
N GLY A 770 2.19 -29.89 12.09
CA GLY A 770 2.35 -29.41 10.72
C GLY A 770 3.45 -30.14 9.97
N LEU A 771 4.64 -30.23 10.58
CA LEU A 771 5.80 -30.93 10.04
C LEU A 771 5.52 -32.43 9.82
N ARG A 772 4.90 -33.10 10.79
CA ARG A 772 4.57 -34.53 10.68
C ARG A 772 3.58 -34.79 9.55
N ARG A 773 2.53 -33.98 9.44
CA ARG A 773 1.54 -34.11 8.36
C ARG A 773 2.13 -33.79 6.99
N LEU A 774 3.09 -32.85 6.92
CA LEU A 774 3.86 -32.57 5.71
C LEU A 774 4.70 -33.79 5.29
N ALA A 775 5.31 -34.51 6.23
CA ALA A 775 6.13 -35.70 5.97
C ALA A 775 5.30 -36.89 5.43
N GLU A 776 4.04 -37.00 5.84
CA GLU A 776 3.08 -38.03 5.39
C GLU A 776 2.59 -37.82 3.94
N ARG A 777 2.64 -36.58 3.41
CA ARG A 777 2.15 -36.30 2.05
C ARG A 777 2.86 -37.16 1.00
N SER A 778 2.10 -37.66 0.04
CA SER A 778 2.65 -38.32 -1.15
C SER A 778 3.36 -37.30 -2.05
N GLY A 779 4.58 -37.62 -2.51
CA GLY A 779 5.37 -36.74 -3.38
C GLY A 779 6.85 -36.68 -2.97
N SER A 780 7.63 -35.97 -3.78
CA SER A 780 9.08 -35.77 -3.63
C SER A 780 9.48 -34.29 -3.71
N SER A 781 8.59 -33.39 -3.30
CA SER A 781 8.95 -31.96 -3.23
C SER A 781 10.07 -31.75 -2.21
N ARG A 782 10.84 -30.67 -2.36
CA ARG A 782 11.89 -30.29 -1.39
C ARG A 782 11.33 -30.24 0.04
N ALA A 783 10.19 -29.57 0.22
CA ALA A 783 9.52 -29.45 1.51
C ALA A 783 9.14 -30.81 2.14
N VAL A 784 8.54 -31.72 1.36
CA VAL A 784 8.18 -33.07 1.85
C VAL A 784 9.42 -33.89 2.18
N THR A 785 10.47 -33.79 1.37
CA THR A 785 11.73 -34.52 1.59
C THR A 785 12.46 -34.01 2.84
N ALA A 786 12.52 -32.69 3.03
CA ALA A 786 13.10 -32.06 4.21
C ALA A 786 12.29 -32.41 5.48
N ALA A 787 10.95 -32.38 5.40
CA ALA A 787 10.10 -32.74 6.53
C ALA A 787 10.31 -34.20 6.96
N ARG A 788 10.38 -35.15 6.00
CA ARG A 788 10.68 -36.56 6.31
C ARG A 788 12.04 -36.73 6.97
N ALA A 789 13.07 -36.02 6.48
CA ALA A 789 14.40 -36.08 7.08
C ALA A 789 14.39 -35.56 8.52
N MET A 790 13.74 -34.42 8.77
CA MET A 790 13.65 -33.87 10.12
C MET A 790 12.85 -34.79 11.06
N VAL A 791 11.67 -35.29 10.64
CA VAL A 791 10.82 -36.17 11.45
C VAL A 791 11.52 -37.48 11.83
N ALA A 792 12.41 -38.01 10.98
CA ALA A 792 13.19 -39.21 11.29
C ALA A 792 14.10 -39.05 12.54
N ASP A 793 14.51 -37.82 12.85
CA ASP A 793 15.39 -37.47 13.97
C ASP A 793 14.63 -36.95 15.21
N LEU A 794 13.29 -36.94 15.19
CA LEU A 794 12.42 -36.47 16.28
C LEU A 794 11.92 -37.60 17.17
N PRO A 795 11.65 -37.34 18.47
CA PRO A 795 10.95 -38.28 19.34
C PRO A 795 9.52 -38.55 18.83
N ALA A 796 8.88 -39.61 19.33
CA ALA A 796 7.46 -39.87 19.03
C ALA A 796 6.57 -38.73 19.57
N ALA A 797 5.51 -38.39 18.85
CA ALA A 797 4.54 -37.38 19.29
C ALA A 797 3.83 -37.86 20.57
N VAL A 798 3.60 -36.92 21.49
CA VAL A 798 2.88 -37.15 22.75
C VAL A 798 1.38 -36.96 22.55
N SER A 799 0.98 -36.06 21.64
CA SER A 799 -0.43 -35.76 21.31
C SER A 799 -0.80 -36.24 19.90
N PRO A 800 -2.03 -36.76 19.68
CA PRO A 800 -2.52 -37.02 18.33
C PRO A 800 -2.71 -35.70 17.57
N PRO A 801 -2.42 -35.67 16.26
CA PRO A 801 -2.64 -34.46 15.46
C PRO A 801 -4.14 -34.09 15.45
N PRO A 802 -4.48 -32.80 15.48
CA PRO A 802 -5.87 -32.38 15.39
C PRO A 802 -6.49 -32.87 14.07
N GLU A 803 -7.64 -33.54 14.16
CA GLU A 803 -8.42 -33.88 12.97
C GLU A 803 -8.94 -32.59 12.34
N PRO A 804 -8.82 -32.40 11.01
CA PRO A 804 -9.38 -31.24 10.36
C PRO A 804 -10.91 -31.28 10.51
N GLU A 805 -11.49 -30.18 10.97
CA GLU A 805 -12.93 -29.98 10.80
C GLU A 805 -13.24 -29.99 9.30
N PRO A 806 -14.23 -30.78 8.83
CA PRO A 806 -14.64 -30.72 7.44
C PRO A 806 -15.13 -29.31 7.14
N GLU A 807 -14.59 -28.67 6.09
CA GLU A 807 -15.09 -27.39 5.62
C GLU A 807 -16.61 -27.51 5.42
N PRO A 808 -17.43 -26.62 6.02
CA PRO A 808 -18.87 -26.67 5.86
C PRO A 808 -19.21 -26.49 4.38
N ALA A 809 -20.03 -27.40 3.84
CA ALA A 809 -20.48 -27.31 2.47
C ALA A 809 -21.22 -25.98 2.23
N ILE A 810 -20.81 -25.22 1.21
CA ILE A 810 -21.46 -23.97 0.83
C ILE A 810 -22.87 -24.30 0.32
N PRO A 811 -23.95 -23.72 0.90
CA PRO A 811 -25.31 -23.89 0.38
C PRO A 811 -25.41 -23.49 -1.10
N PHE A 812 -26.23 -24.20 -1.88
CA PHE A 812 -26.38 -23.95 -3.32
C PHE A 812 -26.73 -22.49 -3.61
N GLU A 813 -27.62 -21.90 -2.82
CA GLU A 813 -28.10 -20.52 -2.98
C GLU A 813 -26.99 -19.48 -2.72
N GLN A 814 -25.96 -19.83 -1.93
CA GLN A 814 -24.80 -18.98 -1.72
C GLN A 814 -23.79 -19.10 -2.87
N ALA A 815 -23.62 -20.31 -3.44
CA ALA A 815 -22.79 -20.54 -4.61
C ALA A 815 -23.47 -20.13 -5.94
N TRP A 816 -24.79 -19.97 -5.95
CA TRP A 816 -25.61 -19.61 -7.10
C TRP A 816 -26.61 -18.50 -6.74
N PRO A 817 -26.13 -17.29 -6.44
CA PRO A 817 -27.00 -16.16 -6.09
C PRO A 817 -27.94 -15.78 -7.23
N GLU A 818 -29.13 -15.30 -6.86
CA GLU A 818 -30.13 -14.81 -7.82
C GLU A 818 -29.62 -13.55 -8.55
N GLY A 819 -29.90 -13.46 -9.85
CA GLY A 819 -29.55 -12.30 -10.69
C GLY A 819 -28.17 -12.34 -11.34
N VAL A 820 -27.18 -13.05 -10.78
CA VAL A 820 -25.84 -13.16 -11.37
C VAL A 820 -25.89 -14.00 -12.66
N GLY A 821 -25.27 -13.52 -13.75
CA GLY A 821 -25.29 -14.20 -15.06
C GLY A 821 -26.62 -14.11 -15.82
N SER A 822 -27.66 -13.53 -15.22
CA SER A 822 -29.03 -13.54 -15.77
C SER A 822 -29.30 -12.48 -16.85
N ALA A 823 -28.36 -11.55 -17.06
CA ALA A 823 -28.50 -10.52 -18.08
C ALA A 823 -28.65 -11.15 -19.50
N PRO A 824 -29.38 -10.50 -20.42
CA PRO A 824 -29.56 -11.03 -21.75
C PRO A 824 -28.23 -11.12 -22.51
N THR A 825 -28.15 -12.07 -23.44
CA THR A 825 -27.01 -12.16 -24.35
C THR A 825 -27.09 -11.03 -25.38
N VAL A 826 -26.05 -10.21 -25.47
CA VAL A 826 -25.99 -9.07 -26.40
C VAL A 826 -24.86 -9.29 -27.41
N PRO A 827 -25.15 -9.93 -28.56
CA PRO A 827 -24.19 -10.09 -29.64
C PRO A 827 -24.01 -8.74 -30.35
N ASP A 828 -22.80 -8.19 -30.28
CA ASP A 828 -22.46 -6.86 -30.82
C ASP A 828 -21.88 -6.89 -32.23
N GLY A 829 -21.76 -8.08 -32.83
CA GLY A 829 -21.15 -8.29 -34.15
C GLY A 829 -19.65 -8.00 -34.18
N ALA A 830 -19.01 -7.75 -33.03
CA ALA A 830 -17.59 -7.48 -32.97
C ALA A 830 -16.78 -8.78 -32.99
N ARG A 831 -15.64 -8.76 -33.69
CA ARG A 831 -14.60 -9.79 -33.55
C ARG A 831 -13.60 -9.34 -32.50
N VAL A 832 -13.28 -10.23 -31.57
CA VAL A 832 -12.37 -9.96 -30.46
C VAL A 832 -11.16 -10.87 -30.50
N SER A 833 -9.99 -10.30 -30.22
CA SER A 833 -8.76 -11.06 -29.96
C SER A 833 -7.91 -10.33 -28.92
N ALA A 834 -6.96 -11.01 -28.28
CA ALA A 834 -6.08 -10.41 -27.30
C ALA A 834 -4.63 -10.88 -27.46
N ARG A 835 -3.68 -9.95 -27.26
CA ARG A 835 -2.22 -10.20 -27.33
C ARG A 835 -1.46 -9.33 -26.35
N TRP A 836 -0.25 -9.75 -25.97
CA TRP A 836 0.62 -8.91 -25.13
C TRP A 836 1.07 -7.63 -25.86
N GLY A 837 0.90 -6.47 -25.21
CA GLY A 837 1.37 -5.17 -25.69
C GLY A 837 2.87 -4.91 -25.43
N PRO A 838 3.49 -3.95 -26.14
CA PRO A 838 4.89 -3.56 -25.94
C PRO A 838 5.11 -2.80 -24.63
N GLY A 839 6.24 -3.03 -23.94
CA GLY A 839 6.65 -2.31 -22.73
C GLY A 839 7.07 -3.21 -21.55
N PRO A 840 7.73 -2.65 -20.51
CA PRO A 840 8.24 -3.41 -19.36
C PRO A 840 7.13 -3.97 -18.46
N ARG A 841 5.95 -3.32 -18.43
CA ARG A 841 4.73 -3.83 -17.79
C ARG A 841 3.82 -4.44 -18.85
N ARG A 842 4.11 -5.68 -19.27
CA ARG A 842 3.31 -6.40 -20.28
C ARG A 842 1.83 -6.44 -19.88
N MET A 843 0.97 -5.71 -20.62
CA MET A 843 -0.49 -5.80 -20.47
C MET A 843 -1.08 -6.54 -21.67
N LEU A 844 -2.16 -7.31 -21.45
CA LEU A 844 -2.94 -7.87 -22.57
C LEU A 844 -3.78 -6.76 -23.17
N VAL A 845 -3.68 -6.59 -24.48
CA VAL A 845 -4.45 -5.61 -25.25
C VAL A 845 -5.53 -6.35 -26.02
N VAL A 846 -6.79 -6.04 -25.73
CA VAL A 846 -7.94 -6.56 -26.48
C VAL A 846 -8.10 -5.72 -27.76
N GLN A 847 -8.13 -6.39 -28.90
CA GLN A 847 -8.49 -5.83 -30.19
C GLN A 847 -9.97 -6.11 -30.44
N ILE A 848 -10.74 -5.06 -30.67
CA ILE A 848 -12.17 -5.13 -30.99
C ILE A 848 -12.35 -4.61 -32.41
N ALA A 849 -12.72 -5.49 -33.34
CA ALA A 849 -13.09 -5.10 -34.70
C ALA A 849 -14.61 -5.15 -34.83
N ALA A 850 -15.25 -3.98 -34.88
CA ALA A 850 -16.70 -3.82 -34.96
C ALA A 850 -17.09 -3.06 -36.24
N PRO A 851 -18.37 -3.11 -36.67
CA PRO A 851 -18.84 -2.34 -37.83
C PRO A 851 -18.55 -0.83 -37.74
N VAL A 852 -18.53 -0.27 -36.53
CA VAL A 852 -18.25 1.16 -36.28
C VAL A 852 -16.77 1.53 -36.26
N GLY A 853 -15.87 0.55 -36.28
CA GLY A 853 -14.43 0.80 -36.25
C GLY A 853 -13.62 -0.31 -35.60
N SER A 854 -12.30 -0.11 -35.56
CA SER A 854 -11.37 -0.98 -34.85
C SER A 854 -10.82 -0.27 -33.63
N PHE A 855 -10.83 -0.95 -32.49
CA PHE A 855 -10.47 -0.37 -31.20
C PHE A 855 -9.51 -1.26 -30.41
N ARG A 856 -8.74 -0.62 -29.54
CA ARG A 856 -7.80 -1.27 -28.61
C ARG A 856 -8.22 -0.97 -27.19
N VAL A 857 -8.22 -1.99 -26.35
CA VAL A 857 -8.54 -1.86 -24.93
C VAL A 857 -7.43 -2.47 -24.09
N ALA A 858 -6.84 -1.66 -23.22
CA ALA A 858 -5.88 -2.11 -22.21
C ALA A 858 -6.18 -1.39 -20.90
N LYS A 859 -6.87 -2.06 -19.98
CA LYS A 859 -7.31 -1.48 -18.71
C LYS A 859 -7.27 -2.49 -17.56
N ARG A 860 -7.21 -1.95 -16.34
CA ARG A 860 -7.25 -2.67 -15.05
C ARG A 860 -8.38 -2.20 -14.14
N TRP A 861 -9.09 -1.15 -14.55
CA TRP A 861 -10.20 -0.55 -13.83
C TRP A 861 -11.43 -0.57 -14.72
N PHE A 862 -12.58 -0.97 -14.19
CA PHE A 862 -13.77 -1.33 -14.97
C PHE A 862 -15.02 -0.53 -14.59
N TYR A 863 -14.85 0.64 -13.96
CA TYR A 863 -15.95 1.52 -13.57
C TYR A 863 -16.90 1.88 -14.72
N ASP A 864 -16.34 2.02 -15.92
CA ASP A 864 -17.10 2.26 -17.13
C ASP A 864 -18.04 1.10 -17.50
N LEU A 865 -17.61 -0.15 -17.27
CA LEU A 865 -18.46 -1.33 -17.46
C LEU A 865 -19.44 -1.50 -16.30
N GLU A 866 -18.96 -1.36 -15.06
CA GLU A 866 -19.70 -1.74 -13.84
C GLU A 866 -20.81 -0.73 -13.49
N VAL A 867 -20.58 0.58 -13.71
CA VAL A 867 -21.53 1.66 -13.35
C VAL A 867 -22.14 2.33 -14.59
N GLU A 868 -21.39 2.42 -15.70
CA GLU A 868 -21.81 3.24 -16.86
C GLU A 868 -22.32 2.41 -18.05
N GLY A 869 -22.09 1.08 -18.07
CA GLY A 869 -22.49 0.19 -19.16
C GLY A 869 -21.83 0.50 -20.49
N GLN A 870 -20.62 1.06 -20.47
CA GLN A 870 -19.85 1.46 -21.65
C GLN A 870 -18.36 1.14 -21.47
N CYS A 871 -17.61 1.07 -22.56
CA CYS A 871 -16.21 0.66 -22.55
C CYS A 871 -15.34 1.75 -23.16
N GLN A 872 -14.47 2.35 -22.35
CA GLN A 872 -13.36 3.17 -22.84
C GLN A 872 -12.43 2.30 -23.68
N ALA A 873 -12.13 2.76 -24.89
CA ALA A 873 -11.22 2.16 -25.83
C ALA A 873 -10.44 3.23 -26.60
N ASP A 874 -9.32 2.87 -27.22
CA ASP A 874 -8.61 3.75 -28.13
C ASP A 874 -8.88 3.32 -29.57
N ASP A 875 -9.19 4.27 -30.43
CA ASP A 875 -9.32 4.06 -31.86
C ASP A 875 -7.99 3.53 -32.44
N ALA A 876 -8.03 2.38 -33.12
CA ALA A 876 -6.81 1.67 -33.51
C ALA A 876 -5.99 2.42 -34.57
N ALA A 877 -6.61 3.33 -35.33
CA ALA A 877 -5.97 4.10 -36.40
C ALA A 877 -5.43 5.44 -35.89
N THR A 878 -6.21 6.14 -35.05
CA THR A 878 -5.92 7.50 -34.61
C THR A 878 -5.35 7.61 -33.20
N GLY A 879 -5.52 6.56 -32.37
CA GLY A 879 -5.15 6.57 -30.95
C GLY A 879 -6.06 7.47 -30.09
N ALA A 880 -7.12 8.03 -30.67
CA ALA A 880 -8.06 8.87 -29.93
C ALA A 880 -8.95 8.00 -29.04
N THR A 881 -9.18 8.44 -27.81
CA THR A 881 -10.10 7.76 -26.89
C THR A 881 -11.54 7.82 -27.43
N ARG A 882 -12.23 6.68 -27.31
CA ARG A 882 -13.61 6.43 -27.72
C ARG A 882 -14.32 5.65 -26.63
N TRP A 883 -15.61 5.89 -26.51
CA TRP A 883 -16.49 5.23 -25.54
C TRP A 883 -17.48 4.35 -26.31
N LEU A 884 -17.25 3.04 -26.24
CA LEU A 884 -18.06 2.02 -26.89
C LEU A 884 -19.28 1.70 -26.02
N TRP A 885 -20.47 1.70 -26.60
CA TRP A 885 -21.70 1.39 -25.86
C TRP A 885 -22.69 0.67 -26.78
N TRP A 886 -23.62 -0.08 -26.19
CA TRP A 886 -24.66 -0.77 -26.94
C TRP A 886 -25.85 0.14 -27.18
N ASP A 887 -26.12 0.48 -28.44
CA ASP A 887 -27.35 1.15 -28.85
C ASP A 887 -28.44 0.10 -29.03
N ALA A 888 -29.33 -0.01 -28.05
CA ALA A 888 -30.42 -0.98 -28.06
C ALA A 888 -31.46 -0.70 -29.15
N ASP A 889 -31.69 0.57 -29.50
CA ASP A 889 -32.67 0.97 -30.51
C ASP A 889 -32.16 0.65 -31.92
N ALA A 890 -30.87 0.92 -32.16
CA ALA A 890 -30.22 0.62 -33.43
C ALA A 890 -29.66 -0.82 -33.53
N ALA A 891 -29.63 -1.55 -32.41
CA ALA A 891 -29.02 -2.87 -32.28
C ALA A 891 -27.57 -2.93 -32.80
N VAL A 892 -26.77 -1.92 -32.48
CA VAL A 892 -25.36 -1.82 -32.88
C VAL A 892 -24.46 -1.40 -31.72
N LEU A 893 -23.20 -1.83 -31.77
CA LEU A 893 -22.15 -1.26 -30.93
C LEU A 893 -21.78 0.11 -31.49
N ALA A 894 -22.10 1.17 -30.77
CA ALA A 894 -21.82 2.55 -31.14
C ALA A 894 -20.55 3.07 -30.44
N ALA A 895 -19.95 4.14 -30.98
CA ALA A 895 -18.76 4.78 -30.41
C ALA A 895 -18.97 6.28 -30.26
N SER A 896 -18.64 6.83 -29.09
CA SER A 896 -18.71 8.26 -28.78
C SER A 896 -17.31 8.84 -28.55
N PRO A 897 -17.02 10.09 -28.97
CA PRO A 897 -15.80 10.79 -28.58
C PRO A 897 -15.80 11.25 -27.11
N HIS A 898 -16.97 11.30 -26.46
CA HIS A 898 -17.15 11.80 -25.10
C HIS A 898 -17.65 10.71 -24.15
N ARG A 899 -17.17 10.73 -22.89
CA ARG A 899 -17.59 9.80 -21.82
C ARG A 899 -19.07 9.95 -21.48
N ASN A 900 -19.50 11.18 -21.25
CA ASN A 900 -20.91 11.52 -21.13
C ASN A 900 -21.45 11.92 -22.51
N ARG A 901 -21.89 10.90 -23.26
CA ARG A 901 -22.46 11.09 -24.59
C ARG A 901 -23.75 11.92 -24.61
N THR A 902 -24.49 11.97 -23.50
CA THR A 902 -25.74 12.74 -23.39
C THR A 902 -25.51 14.23 -23.23
N GLU A 903 -24.43 14.63 -22.55
CA GLU A 903 -24.10 16.04 -22.32
C GLU A 903 -22.93 16.53 -23.18
N GLY A 904 -22.30 15.66 -23.98
CA GLY A 904 -21.17 15.99 -24.84
C GLY A 904 -19.91 16.40 -24.07
N ASN A 905 -19.67 15.80 -22.89
CA ASN A 905 -18.53 16.11 -22.04
C ASN A 905 -17.86 14.83 -21.50
N ASP A 906 -16.72 14.98 -20.83
CA ASP A 906 -15.93 13.83 -20.34
C ASP A 906 -16.17 13.49 -18.86
N ASN A 907 -17.26 13.98 -18.26
CA ASN A 907 -17.68 13.56 -16.93
C ASN A 907 -18.19 12.11 -16.94
N PRO A 908 -18.25 11.42 -15.78
CA PRO A 908 -18.90 10.13 -15.67
C PRO A 908 -20.34 10.15 -16.20
N LEU A 909 -20.72 9.14 -16.97
CA LEU A 909 -22.08 9.00 -17.46
C LEU A 909 -22.99 8.60 -16.31
N ARG A 910 -23.99 9.43 -16.00
CA ARG A 910 -25.02 9.10 -15.01
C ARG A 910 -26.22 8.47 -15.70
N LEU A 911 -26.43 7.19 -15.46
CA LEU A 911 -27.61 6.49 -15.94
C LEU A 911 -28.82 6.84 -15.06
N ALA A 912 -29.99 7.00 -15.70
CA ALA A 912 -31.26 7.23 -15.00
C ALA A 912 -31.92 5.91 -14.50
N GLY A 913 -31.30 4.77 -14.79
CA GLY A 913 -31.82 3.42 -14.49
C GLY A 913 -30.67 2.40 -14.36
N PRO A 914 -30.98 1.07 -14.35
CA PRO A 914 -29.97 0.04 -14.18
C PRO A 914 -28.96 0.06 -15.34
N VAL A 915 -27.77 -0.48 -15.07
CA VAL A 915 -26.71 -0.63 -16.06
C VAL A 915 -27.20 -1.53 -17.20
N PRO A 916 -27.05 -1.10 -18.47
CA PRO A 916 -27.45 -1.93 -19.59
C PRO A 916 -26.62 -3.22 -19.65
N PRO A 917 -27.19 -4.31 -20.19
CA PRO A 917 -26.47 -5.58 -20.33
C PRO A 917 -25.19 -5.42 -21.16
N LEU A 918 -24.11 -6.04 -20.68
CA LEU A 918 -22.81 -5.95 -21.34
C LEU A 918 -22.75 -6.83 -22.60
N THR A 919 -22.12 -6.28 -23.64
CA THR A 919 -21.98 -6.96 -24.94
C THR A 919 -20.94 -8.09 -24.91
N VAL A 920 -20.91 -8.92 -25.95
CA VAL A 920 -19.88 -9.96 -26.12
C VAL A 920 -18.46 -9.38 -26.08
N ALA A 921 -18.20 -8.23 -26.73
CA ALA A 921 -16.88 -7.60 -26.68
C ALA A 921 -16.55 -7.04 -25.28
N MET A 922 -17.53 -6.49 -24.57
CA MET A 922 -17.34 -6.04 -23.18
C MET A 922 -17.06 -7.22 -22.25
N ALA A 923 -17.77 -8.34 -22.41
CA ALA A 923 -17.49 -9.58 -21.69
C ALA A 923 -16.07 -10.10 -21.97
N ALA A 924 -15.59 -10.00 -23.21
CA ALA A 924 -14.21 -10.35 -23.56
C ALA A 924 -13.18 -9.44 -22.87
N VAL A 925 -13.48 -8.13 -22.76
CA VAL A 925 -12.64 -7.18 -22.01
C VAL A 925 -12.57 -7.58 -20.52
N THR A 926 -13.69 -7.94 -19.90
CA THR A 926 -13.71 -8.43 -18.51
C THR A 926 -12.88 -9.71 -18.34
N LEU A 927 -13.07 -10.71 -19.20
CA LEU A 927 -12.33 -11.98 -19.14
C LEU A 927 -10.81 -11.80 -19.32
N VAL A 928 -10.41 -10.90 -20.21
CA VAL A 928 -8.99 -10.56 -20.42
C VAL A 928 -8.43 -9.75 -19.25
N GLY A 929 -9.25 -8.90 -18.63
CA GLY A 929 -8.95 -8.23 -17.36
C GLY A 929 -8.56 -9.22 -16.26
N LEU A 930 -9.41 -10.24 -16.05
CA LEU A 930 -9.17 -11.31 -15.08
C LEU A 930 -7.93 -12.18 -15.40
N CYS A 931 -7.49 -12.21 -16.66
CA CYS A 931 -6.21 -12.84 -17.02
C CYS A 931 -4.99 -12.01 -16.60
N GLN A 932 -5.14 -10.69 -16.41
CA GLN A 932 -4.07 -9.80 -15.98
C GLN A 932 -3.98 -9.69 -14.47
N GLU A 933 -5.11 -9.43 -13.81
CA GLU A 933 -5.22 -9.24 -12.36
C GLU A 933 -6.44 -10.00 -11.84
N GLN A 934 -6.26 -10.79 -10.78
CA GLN A 934 -7.30 -11.64 -10.20
C GLN A 934 -8.15 -10.83 -9.21
N ASP A 935 -8.66 -9.68 -9.64
CA ASP A 935 -9.48 -8.82 -8.81
C ASP A 935 -10.92 -9.35 -8.74
N VAL A 936 -11.20 -10.08 -7.64
CA VAL A 936 -12.48 -10.72 -7.36
C VAL A 936 -13.59 -9.68 -7.11
N TYR A 937 -13.24 -8.52 -6.53
CA TYR A 937 -14.20 -7.44 -6.27
C TYR A 937 -14.77 -6.92 -7.59
N THR A 938 -13.89 -6.58 -8.53
CA THR A 938 -14.28 -6.17 -9.88
C THR A 938 -15.10 -7.25 -10.59
N ALA A 939 -14.70 -8.53 -10.47
CA ALA A 939 -15.43 -9.64 -11.11
C ALA A 939 -16.88 -9.70 -10.62
N ARG A 940 -17.10 -9.49 -9.31
CA ARG A 940 -18.42 -9.52 -8.67
C ARG A 940 -19.32 -8.38 -9.11
N GLU A 941 -18.81 -7.16 -9.13
CA GLU A 941 -19.60 -6.00 -9.57
C GLU A 941 -20.04 -6.14 -11.04
N VAL A 942 -19.12 -6.57 -11.91
CA VAL A 942 -19.39 -6.73 -13.34
C VAL A 942 -20.27 -7.96 -13.65
N ALA A 943 -20.24 -9.02 -12.82
CA ALA A 943 -20.99 -10.26 -13.06
C ALA A 943 -22.51 -10.08 -13.14
N THR A 944 -23.05 -9.04 -12.51
CA THR A 944 -24.49 -8.72 -12.56
C THR A 944 -24.91 -8.15 -13.92
N GLY A 945 -24.01 -7.43 -14.61
CA GLY A 945 -24.22 -6.90 -15.95
C GLY A 945 -23.90 -7.89 -17.08
N LEU A 946 -23.26 -9.02 -16.75
CA LEU A 946 -22.87 -10.06 -17.70
C LEU A 946 -23.96 -11.10 -17.90
N GLY A 947 -24.32 -11.33 -19.16
CA GLY A 947 -25.14 -12.49 -19.53
C GLY A 947 -24.29 -13.73 -19.75
N THR A 948 -24.71 -14.88 -19.23
CA THR A 948 -24.01 -16.16 -19.41
C THR A 948 -23.75 -16.47 -20.88
N GLY A 949 -24.68 -16.16 -21.79
CA GLY A 949 -24.47 -16.35 -23.22
C GLY A 949 -23.44 -15.40 -23.83
N SER A 950 -23.32 -14.16 -23.32
CA SER A 950 -22.25 -13.23 -23.73
C SER A 950 -20.88 -13.76 -23.30
N VAL A 951 -20.76 -14.27 -22.07
CA VAL A 951 -19.53 -14.90 -21.56
C VAL A 951 -19.16 -16.13 -22.39
N ARG A 952 -20.15 -16.98 -22.73
CA ARG A 952 -19.95 -18.16 -23.58
C ARG A 952 -19.37 -17.80 -24.96
N LEU A 953 -19.95 -16.81 -25.64
CA LEU A 953 -19.51 -16.36 -26.96
C LEU A 953 -18.13 -15.69 -26.90
N ALA A 954 -17.91 -14.83 -25.91
CA ALA A 954 -16.63 -14.16 -25.69
C ALA A 954 -15.51 -15.17 -25.42
N MET A 955 -15.75 -16.15 -24.55
CA MET A 955 -14.75 -17.17 -24.22
C MET A 955 -14.39 -18.04 -25.44
N ALA A 956 -15.39 -18.44 -26.23
CA ALA A 956 -15.16 -19.21 -27.45
C ALA A 956 -14.30 -18.43 -28.46
N ALA A 957 -14.57 -17.14 -28.65
CA ALA A 957 -13.78 -16.27 -29.54
C ALA A 957 -12.34 -16.09 -29.03
N LEU A 958 -12.15 -15.84 -27.74
CA LEU A 958 -10.83 -15.67 -27.14
C LEU A 958 -9.98 -16.95 -27.27
N LEU A 959 -10.55 -18.13 -27.00
CA LEU A 959 -9.83 -19.39 -27.14
C LEU A 959 -9.40 -19.68 -28.59
N ALA A 960 -10.23 -19.30 -29.57
CA ALA A 960 -9.92 -19.50 -30.97
C ALA A 960 -8.82 -18.56 -31.48
N ASP A 961 -8.89 -17.27 -31.14
CA ASP A 961 -8.09 -16.23 -31.82
C ASP A 961 -7.00 -15.59 -30.93
N SER A 962 -6.86 -15.99 -29.65
CA SER A 962 -5.98 -15.35 -28.67
C SER A 962 -5.08 -16.34 -27.91
N PRO A 963 -3.91 -16.72 -28.48
CA PRO A 963 -3.01 -17.71 -27.87
C PRO A 963 -2.40 -17.24 -26.53
N ASP A 964 -2.36 -15.92 -26.31
CA ASP A 964 -1.83 -15.32 -25.08
C ASP A 964 -2.83 -15.37 -23.90
N VAL A 965 -4.10 -15.69 -24.16
CA VAL A 965 -5.16 -15.79 -23.15
C VAL A 965 -5.13 -17.18 -22.53
N SER A 966 -5.00 -17.24 -21.20
CA SER A 966 -5.00 -18.50 -20.45
C SER A 966 -6.23 -18.58 -19.54
N PRO A 967 -7.20 -19.48 -19.78
CA PRO A 967 -8.38 -19.63 -18.94
C PRO A 967 -8.04 -20.05 -17.51
N ALA A 968 -6.86 -20.65 -17.28
CA ALA A 968 -6.38 -21.03 -15.96
C ALA A 968 -6.27 -19.84 -14.98
N LYS A 969 -6.09 -18.61 -15.50
CA LYS A 969 -6.05 -17.40 -14.69
C LYS A 969 -7.44 -16.87 -14.35
N ILE A 970 -8.41 -17.03 -15.25
CA ILE A 970 -9.80 -16.61 -15.05
C ILE A 970 -10.47 -17.47 -13.98
N VAL A 971 -10.27 -18.79 -14.01
CA VAL A 971 -10.85 -19.71 -13.01
C VAL A 971 -10.27 -19.53 -11.60
N ALA A 972 -9.21 -18.72 -11.42
CA ALA A 972 -8.75 -18.36 -10.09
C ALA A 972 -9.75 -17.45 -9.35
N ALA A 973 -10.48 -16.59 -10.07
CA ALA A 973 -11.57 -15.80 -9.48
C ALA A 973 -12.74 -16.69 -9.04
N LEU A 974 -13.08 -17.74 -9.80
CA LEU A 974 -14.10 -18.72 -9.40
C LEU A 974 -13.73 -19.48 -8.12
N ASP A 975 -12.45 -19.79 -7.94
CA ASP A 975 -11.98 -20.47 -6.73
C ASP A 975 -12.07 -19.56 -5.49
N ALA A 976 -11.86 -18.25 -5.68
CA ALA A 976 -11.89 -17.28 -4.60
C ALA A 976 -13.32 -16.89 -4.20
N ASP A 977 -14.24 -16.82 -5.16
CA ASP A 977 -15.65 -16.55 -4.91
C ASP A 977 -16.56 -17.47 -5.75
N PRO A 978 -17.09 -18.56 -5.15
CA PRO A 978 -18.02 -19.46 -5.82
C PRO A 978 -19.31 -18.77 -6.30
N ALA A 979 -19.70 -17.62 -5.74
CA ALA A 979 -20.90 -16.88 -6.14
C ALA A 979 -20.84 -16.35 -7.59
N LEU A 980 -19.65 -16.37 -8.20
CA LEU A 980 -19.43 -16.02 -9.62
C LEU A 980 -19.81 -17.15 -10.59
N LEU A 981 -20.03 -18.37 -10.11
CA LEU A 981 -20.36 -19.54 -10.94
C LEU A 981 -21.52 -19.32 -11.94
N PRO A 982 -22.64 -18.64 -11.59
CA PRO A 982 -23.76 -18.45 -12.53
C PRO A 982 -23.37 -17.70 -13.82
N ALA A 983 -22.49 -16.70 -13.72
CA ALA A 983 -22.02 -15.93 -14.86
C ALA A 983 -20.86 -16.62 -15.60
N PHE A 984 -19.97 -17.31 -14.87
CA PHE A 984 -18.68 -17.76 -15.40
C PHE A 984 -18.55 -19.27 -15.64
N TRP A 985 -19.54 -20.11 -15.35
CA TRP A 985 -19.50 -21.53 -15.74
C TRP A 985 -19.17 -21.77 -17.23
N PRO A 986 -19.53 -20.90 -18.21
CA PRO A 986 -19.14 -21.10 -19.60
C PRO A 986 -17.63 -21.09 -19.83
N VAL A 987 -16.87 -20.44 -18.94
CA VAL A 987 -15.39 -20.48 -18.98
C VAL A 987 -14.90 -21.92 -18.85
N LEU A 988 -15.54 -22.74 -17.99
CA LEU A 988 -15.19 -24.15 -17.80
C LEU A 988 -15.57 -24.99 -19.02
N THR A 989 -16.82 -24.91 -19.46
CA THR A 989 -17.35 -25.75 -20.55
C THR A 989 -16.73 -25.41 -21.91
N GLN A 990 -16.53 -24.13 -22.23
CA GLN A 990 -15.87 -23.73 -23.49
C GLN A 990 -14.38 -24.11 -23.50
N SER A 991 -13.70 -24.03 -22.35
CA SER A 991 -12.31 -24.46 -22.24
C SER A 991 -12.16 -25.98 -22.44
N VAL A 992 -13.04 -26.79 -21.87
CA VAL A 992 -13.07 -28.24 -22.08
C VAL A 992 -13.37 -28.58 -23.55
N ARG A 993 -14.38 -27.91 -24.13
CA ARG A 993 -14.75 -28.06 -25.55
C ARG A 993 -13.57 -27.77 -26.48
N HIS A 994 -12.89 -26.64 -26.28
CA HIS A 994 -11.74 -26.24 -27.08
C HIS A 994 -10.53 -27.16 -26.87
N ALA A 995 -10.26 -27.59 -25.63
CA ALA A 995 -9.17 -28.52 -25.37
C ALA A 995 -9.37 -29.88 -26.07
N ALA A 996 -10.62 -30.32 -26.22
CA ALA A 996 -10.96 -31.57 -26.90
C ALA A 996 -10.68 -31.56 -28.42
N THR A 997 -10.59 -30.38 -29.05
CA THR A 997 -10.27 -30.26 -30.49
C THR A 997 -8.79 -30.39 -30.80
N HIS A 998 -7.92 -30.45 -29.78
CA HIS A 998 -6.47 -30.53 -29.95
C HIS A 998 -5.96 -31.96 -29.73
N ASP A 999 -5.04 -32.44 -30.58
CA ASP A 999 -4.42 -33.76 -30.42
C ASP A 999 -3.69 -33.88 -29.08
N LYS A 1000 -2.91 -32.84 -28.74
CA LYS A 1000 -2.29 -32.68 -27.42
C LYS A 1000 -3.07 -31.62 -26.64
N PRO A 1001 -3.75 -31.98 -25.53
CA PRO A 1001 -4.51 -31.02 -24.75
C PRO A 1001 -3.63 -29.86 -24.25
N PRO A 1002 -4.15 -28.63 -24.19
CA PRO A 1002 -3.42 -27.48 -23.66
C PRO A 1002 -2.96 -27.69 -22.22
N HIS A 1003 -1.79 -27.12 -21.86
CA HIS A 1003 -1.22 -27.27 -20.51
C HIS A 1003 -2.14 -26.75 -19.40
N TRP A 1004 -2.97 -25.74 -19.70
CA TRP A 1004 -3.92 -25.14 -18.76
C TRP A 1004 -5.13 -26.03 -18.46
N LEU A 1005 -5.42 -27.08 -19.26
CA LEU A 1005 -6.61 -27.93 -19.10
C LEU A 1005 -6.70 -28.54 -17.70
N ASN A 1006 -5.56 -28.99 -17.16
CA ASN A 1006 -5.50 -29.59 -15.84
C ASN A 1006 -6.10 -28.68 -14.75
N ARG A 1007 -5.85 -27.36 -14.85
CA ARG A 1007 -6.36 -26.36 -13.91
C ARG A 1007 -7.86 -26.09 -14.07
N ILE A 1008 -8.38 -26.21 -15.29
CA ILE A 1008 -9.82 -26.08 -15.57
C ILE A 1008 -10.57 -27.27 -14.97
N LEU A 1009 -10.04 -28.48 -15.13
CA LEU A 1009 -10.62 -29.68 -14.55
C LEU A 1009 -10.59 -29.65 -13.02
N ASP A 1010 -9.53 -29.08 -12.41
CA ASP A 1010 -9.48 -28.85 -10.95
C ASP A 1010 -10.59 -27.90 -10.47
N ALA A 1011 -10.85 -26.82 -11.20
CA ALA A 1011 -11.95 -25.91 -10.88
C ALA A 1011 -13.31 -26.59 -11.04
N ALA A 1012 -13.51 -27.30 -12.15
CA ALA A 1012 -14.75 -28.00 -12.42
C ALA A 1012 -15.06 -29.09 -11.38
N LEU A 1013 -14.05 -29.87 -10.96
CA LEU A 1013 -14.20 -30.91 -9.94
C LEU A 1013 -14.59 -30.34 -8.58
N ARG A 1014 -14.00 -29.21 -8.17
CA ARG A 1014 -14.34 -28.56 -6.89
C ARG A 1014 -15.78 -28.07 -6.83
N HIS A 1015 -16.34 -27.69 -7.97
CA HIS A 1015 -17.73 -27.23 -8.06
C HIS A 1015 -18.65 -28.27 -8.67
N ALA A 1016 -18.23 -29.55 -8.76
CA ALA A 1016 -18.97 -30.57 -9.50
C ALA A 1016 -20.40 -30.77 -8.96
N ASP A 1017 -20.57 -30.78 -7.63
CA ASP A 1017 -21.89 -30.93 -6.99
C ASP A 1017 -22.80 -29.75 -7.33
N THR A 1018 -22.31 -28.52 -7.21
CA THR A 1018 -23.04 -27.30 -7.58
C THR A 1018 -23.37 -27.25 -9.07
N LEU A 1019 -22.44 -27.64 -9.94
CA LEU A 1019 -22.63 -27.66 -11.38
C LEU A 1019 -23.65 -28.74 -11.79
N ALA A 1020 -23.60 -29.93 -11.17
CA ALA A 1020 -24.57 -30.99 -11.38
C ALA A 1020 -25.97 -30.59 -10.88
N GLU A 1021 -26.06 -29.94 -9.72
CA GLU A 1021 -27.31 -29.36 -9.20
C GLU A 1021 -27.88 -28.31 -10.16
N ALA A 1022 -27.06 -27.38 -10.63
CA ALA A 1022 -27.48 -26.34 -11.57
C ALA A 1022 -27.95 -26.92 -12.90
N SER A 1023 -27.28 -27.95 -13.42
CA SER A 1023 -27.74 -28.72 -14.58
C SER A 1023 -29.09 -29.38 -14.33
N ARG A 1024 -29.30 -29.99 -13.15
CA ARG A 1024 -30.58 -30.62 -12.78
C ARG A 1024 -31.72 -29.62 -12.65
N ARG A 1025 -31.44 -28.42 -12.14
CA ARG A 1025 -32.39 -27.29 -12.04
C ARG A 1025 -32.64 -26.60 -13.39
N GLY A 1026 -31.92 -26.97 -14.46
CA GLY A 1026 -32.04 -26.36 -15.78
C GLY A 1026 -31.43 -24.95 -15.89
N LEU A 1027 -30.59 -24.57 -14.93
CA LEU A 1027 -29.88 -23.27 -14.90
C LEU A 1027 -28.69 -23.25 -15.86
N ILE A 1028 -28.15 -24.42 -16.20
CA ILE A 1028 -27.20 -24.62 -17.30
C ILE A 1028 -27.98 -25.19 -18.49
N PRO A 1029 -27.92 -24.57 -19.69
CA PRO A 1029 -28.57 -25.10 -20.89
C PRO A 1029 -28.19 -26.54 -21.18
N ALA A 1030 -29.13 -27.37 -21.63
CA ALA A 1030 -28.92 -28.81 -21.83
C ALA A 1030 -27.71 -29.15 -22.72
N GLU A 1031 -27.45 -28.33 -23.75
CA GLU A 1031 -26.29 -28.49 -24.64
C GLU A 1031 -24.94 -28.36 -23.91
N ASP A 1032 -24.87 -27.47 -22.93
CA ASP A 1032 -23.65 -27.19 -22.16
C ASP A 1032 -23.58 -28.05 -20.89
N ALA A 1033 -24.73 -28.45 -20.34
CA ALA A 1033 -24.84 -29.43 -19.25
C ALA A 1033 -24.34 -30.83 -19.65
N ALA A 1034 -24.30 -31.14 -20.95
CA ALA A 1034 -23.66 -32.34 -21.48
C ALA A 1034 -22.12 -32.26 -21.55
N TRP A 1035 -21.52 -31.12 -21.16
CA TRP A 1035 -20.07 -30.85 -21.21
C TRP A 1035 -19.40 -31.26 -22.53
N PRO A 1036 -19.71 -30.59 -23.66
CA PRO A 1036 -19.18 -30.96 -24.96
C PRO A 1036 -17.65 -31.06 -24.96
N GLY A 1037 -17.12 -32.20 -25.43
CA GLY A 1037 -15.68 -32.50 -25.44
C GLY A 1037 -15.15 -33.25 -24.20
N LEU A 1038 -15.89 -33.29 -23.08
CA LEU A 1038 -15.45 -34.00 -21.87
C LEU A 1038 -15.35 -35.51 -22.10
N GLY A 1039 -16.34 -36.11 -22.78
CA GLY A 1039 -16.30 -37.53 -23.17
C GLY A 1039 -15.09 -37.86 -24.03
N THR A 1040 -14.83 -37.05 -25.07
CA THR A 1040 -13.65 -37.17 -25.94
C THR A 1040 -12.35 -37.13 -25.15
N LEU A 1041 -12.23 -36.29 -24.11
CA LEU A 1041 -11.04 -36.24 -23.27
C LEU A 1041 -10.96 -37.45 -22.31
N ALA A 1042 -12.07 -37.86 -21.71
CA ALA A 1042 -12.13 -38.99 -20.78
C ALA A 1042 -11.78 -40.33 -21.46
N ASP A 1043 -12.18 -40.50 -22.72
CA ASP A 1043 -12.00 -41.73 -23.50
C ASP A 1043 -10.61 -41.84 -24.17
N ARG A 1044 -9.79 -40.77 -24.15
CA ARG A 1044 -8.43 -40.83 -24.70
C ARG A 1044 -7.53 -41.81 -23.92
N PRO A 1045 -6.67 -42.58 -24.60
CA PRO A 1045 -5.70 -43.46 -23.95
C PRO A 1045 -4.62 -42.64 -23.23
N GLY A 1046 -4.24 -43.06 -22.02
CA GLY A 1046 -3.17 -42.44 -21.23
C GLY A 1046 -3.52 -42.21 -19.75
N GLN A 1047 -2.48 -41.94 -18.95
CA GLN A 1047 -2.56 -41.70 -17.50
C GLN A 1047 -2.07 -40.31 -17.08
N THR A 1048 -2.10 -39.32 -17.98
CA THR A 1048 -1.79 -37.95 -17.57
C THR A 1048 -2.85 -37.45 -16.58
N ALA A 1049 -2.45 -36.56 -15.65
CA ALA A 1049 -3.33 -36.06 -14.60
C ALA A 1049 -4.62 -35.44 -15.15
N ALA A 1050 -4.54 -34.72 -16.28
CA ALA A 1050 -5.70 -34.11 -16.92
C ALA A 1050 -6.71 -35.18 -17.44
N LEU A 1051 -6.24 -36.27 -18.04
CA LEU A 1051 -7.15 -37.33 -18.52
C LEU A 1051 -7.81 -38.10 -17.36
N ARG A 1052 -7.07 -38.32 -16.27
CA ARG A 1052 -7.65 -38.91 -15.05
C ARG A 1052 -8.75 -38.02 -14.48
N LYS A 1053 -8.48 -36.73 -14.33
CA LYS A 1053 -9.46 -35.75 -13.83
C LYS A 1053 -10.67 -35.58 -14.75
N ALA A 1054 -10.50 -35.70 -16.07
CA ALA A 1054 -11.62 -35.70 -17.01
C ALA A 1054 -12.58 -36.88 -16.76
N ARG A 1055 -12.04 -38.06 -16.42
CA ARG A 1055 -12.85 -39.24 -16.04
C ARG A 1055 -13.53 -39.05 -14.70
N GLU A 1056 -12.81 -38.52 -13.71
CA GLU A 1056 -13.35 -38.19 -12.39
C GLU A 1056 -14.49 -37.16 -12.50
N LEU A 1057 -14.31 -36.11 -13.31
CA LEU A 1057 -15.31 -35.08 -13.52
C LEU A 1057 -16.54 -35.63 -14.24
N ARG A 1058 -16.35 -36.47 -15.26
CA ARG A 1058 -17.46 -37.16 -15.94
C ARG A 1058 -18.29 -37.96 -14.94
N GLN A 1059 -17.64 -38.69 -14.04
CA GLN A 1059 -18.31 -39.45 -12.99
C GLN A 1059 -19.03 -38.54 -11.97
N ALA A 1060 -18.38 -37.47 -11.50
CA ALA A 1060 -18.96 -36.54 -10.51
C ALA A 1060 -20.21 -35.82 -11.06
N LEU A 1061 -20.23 -35.51 -12.35
CA LEU A 1061 -21.37 -34.87 -13.02
C LEU A 1061 -22.47 -35.87 -13.44
N GLY A 1062 -22.22 -37.18 -13.33
CA GLY A 1062 -23.16 -38.23 -13.76
C GLY A 1062 -23.33 -38.35 -15.28
N LEU A 1063 -22.25 -38.10 -16.05
CA LEU A 1063 -22.24 -38.08 -17.52
C LEU A 1063 -21.61 -39.32 -18.18
#